data_AF-A0A2V9RDH7-F1
#
_entry.id   AF-A0A2V9RDH7-F1
#
_cell.length_a   1.000
_cell.length_b   1.000
_cell.length_c   1.000
_cell.angle_alpha   90.00
_cell.angle_beta   90.00
_cell.angle_gamma   90.00
#
_symmetry.space_group_name_H-M   'P 1'
#
loop_
_entity.id
_entity.type
_entity.pdbx_description
1 polymer ?
#
loop_
_entity_poly.entity_id
_entity_poly.type
_entity_poly.pdbx_seq_one_letter_code
_entity_poly.pdbx_strand_id
1 'polypeptide(L)'
;MQSRKSTFLVLPAAWLLCILGFRLEQMTRELVINYVLARSLGAPIDGWRMSWAALTIDARTFLLPATAQTLVAVLASLTELSVAAVLGLIEPRLRSCFGKLLCLYCSLWSLIAFLRPIQFSAFLRRSPFQGLWRGILLNPALKQTLGFILLLLALAMLAWIFRRVVGLAAEQFVLASFWGRSWAVVCLLCIPLTAAIILMLSRFPYFRFSRAGPYLVSVFACLLVFSHVAIIKPISNNAVVPSPTRADLLKTFLLMVLCLSAIPISGWAGRWIHEKRLASYSTEHIRVLYPMSAVSETAVKAFAREAEQTFTRVAEQLNLGEAFPKVNFIFFLSAEEKLSRCGSGEVVDFDLPRNDIQVIFMPPFSRFDPSTLSRFLLEKKYGSGRNPILEAGLARLLPSKEDPRFEPQEDKLLASILEVEGGLKIADLFFPTNPDSISPYVKESLSREFARFILRRYGLTKVLALYARAFTSGSGDLEVREMLSTSYAQLQSDWAKHCLERRQELLPQFGQVAHGPRQLDPGVLIPFQKGMSLSAEGGARTGYLSEAASDSLDQLQKLHVEWISVMPFAFLSGEQGNPEIYFAHRGSWESDDSLRKIAWEAQSRGLKVFLKPHLWTSAVSTVELKISDAKAWYRWFAGYRRYILHQARLGEEIRAAMFSVGNELTHLALDPAHESDWRELIAEVRRLFSGDVIYCANWGDDFEKIRFADALDAVGLNAYYPLANRADASLDEWRIAARAIAEKVERVSNQTHRSILITELGYPSTTQAAITPWSEEGAGEVSLQAQAQAAKMFFEVFWEKPWLRGIYWWKWYSHGRGGGEGDVSYMPRGKPVAAVIADWYARPRN
;
A
#
# COMPACT_ATOMS: atom_id res chain seq x y z
N MET A 1 -12.30 42.79 -57.59
CA MET A 1 -11.37 41.66 -57.38
C MET A 1 -10.26 42.08 -56.43
N GLN A 2 -10.44 41.88 -55.13
CA GLN A 2 -9.35 41.80 -54.14
C GLN A 2 -9.95 41.23 -52.83
N SER A 3 -9.15 40.42 -52.13
CA SER A 3 -9.38 39.93 -50.76
C SER A 3 -10.46 38.87 -50.53
N ARG A 4 -10.20 37.62 -50.94
CA ARG A 4 -10.62 36.41 -50.19
C ARG A 4 -9.58 35.29 -50.35
N LYS A 5 -8.48 35.37 -49.58
CA LYS A 5 -7.51 34.27 -49.40
C LYS A 5 -7.12 34.02 -47.92
N SER A 6 -7.86 34.57 -46.94
CA SER A 6 -7.43 34.55 -45.54
C SER A 6 -8.20 33.61 -44.60
N THR A 7 -9.13 32.77 -45.06
CA THR A 7 -9.94 31.94 -44.14
C THR A 7 -9.29 30.60 -43.76
N PHE A 8 -8.28 30.11 -44.50
CA PHE A 8 -7.73 28.76 -44.33
C PHE A 8 -6.52 28.63 -43.39
N LEU A 9 -5.96 29.75 -42.91
CA LEU A 9 -4.87 29.79 -41.93
C LEU A 9 -5.32 30.20 -40.52
N VAL A 10 -6.55 30.71 -40.38
CA VAL A 10 -7.06 31.25 -39.10
C VAL A 10 -7.40 30.13 -38.11
N LEU A 11 -7.87 28.97 -38.57
CA LEU A 11 -8.22 27.86 -37.68
C LEU A 11 -6.99 27.22 -37.00
N PRO A 12 -5.93 26.82 -37.73
CA PRO A 12 -4.74 26.24 -37.12
C PRO A 12 -3.98 27.27 -36.27
N ALA A 13 -3.93 28.54 -36.68
CA ALA A 13 -3.26 29.61 -35.93
C ALA A 13 -4.01 29.99 -34.65
N ALA A 14 -5.35 30.03 -34.66
CA ALA A 14 -6.14 30.26 -33.46
C ALA A 14 -6.04 29.08 -32.48
N TRP A 15 -5.98 27.84 -32.99
CA TRP A 15 -5.77 26.64 -32.19
C TRP A 15 -4.37 26.58 -31.57
N LEU A 16 -3.33 26.94 -32.34
CA LEU A 16 -1.96 27.11 -31.86
C LEU A 16 -1.86 28.25 -30.84
N LEU A 17 -2.56 29.38 -31.01
CA LEU A 17 -2.60 30.48 -30.07
C LEU A 17 -3.33 30.13 -28.76
N CYS A 18 -4.36 29.26 -28.80
CA CYS A 18 -5.00 28.73 -27.60
C CYS A 18 -4.09 27.76 -26.84
N ILE A 19 -3.36 26.89 -27.54
CA ILE A 19 -2.39 25.97 -26.94
C ILE A 19 -1.16 26.73 -26.43
N LEU A 20 -0.64 27.67 -27.20
CA LEU A 20 0.45 28.56 -26.79
C LEU A 20 0.00 29.46 -25.63
N GLY A 21 -1.23 29.97 -25.62
CA GLY A 21 -1.77 30.75 -24.50
C GLY A 21 -1.86 29.92 -23.22
N PHE A 22 -2.41 28.71 -23.29
CA PHE A 22 -2.46 27.76 -22.16
C PHE A 22 -1.06 27.32 -21.71
N ARG A 23 -0.11 27.15 -22.63
CA ARG A 23 1.28 26.80 -22.33
C ARG A 23 2.11 27.97 -21.83
N LEU A 24 1.87 29.19 -22.30
CA LEU A 24 2.49 30.43 -21.84
C LEU A 24 1.94 30.78 -20.45
N GLU A 25 0.66 30.54 -20.18
CA GLU A 25 0.05 30.62 -18.85
C GLU A 25 0.70 29.60 -17.90
N GLN A 26 0.84 28.33 -18.31
CA GLN A 26 1.56 27.32 -17.53
C GLN A 26 3.04 27.70 -17.33
N MET A 27 3.76 28.11 -18.38
CA MET A 27 5.17 28.49 -18.27
C MET A 27 5.38 29.77 -17.44
N THR A 28 4.49 30.76 -17.55
CA THR A 28 4.57 31.99 -16.75
C THR A 28 4.24 31.69 -15.29
N ARG A 29 3.28 30.80 -15.03
CA ARG A 29 2.98 30.28 -13.69
C ARG A 29 4.16 29.49 -13.11
N GLU A 30 4.79 28.61 -13.89
CA GLU A 30 6.00 27.87 -13.51
C GLU A 30 7.20 28.81 -13.25
N LEU A 31 7.46 29.77 -14.15
CA LEU A 31 8.61 30.68 -14.05
C LEU A 31 8.44 31.69 -12.91
N VAL A 32 7.25 32.31 -12.78
CA VAL A 32 7.01 33.36 -11.77
C VAL A 32 6.79 32.77 -10.38
N ILE A 33 6.05 31.65 -10.26
CA ILE A 33 5.68 31.08 -8.95
C ILE A 33 6.72 30.06 -8.46
N ASN A 34 7.15 29.11 -9.32
CA ASN A 34 8.04 28.03 -8.89
C ASN A 34 9.54 28.40 -8.97
N TYR A 35 9.93 29.36 -9.80
CA TYR A 35 11.34 29.77 -9.96
C TYR A 35 11.66 31.14 -9.36
N VAL A 36 10.92 32.21 -9.73
CA VAL A 36 11.22 33.58 -9.26
C VAL A 36 10.76 33.81 -7.82
N LEU A 37 9.50 33.56 -7.46
CA LEU A 37 9.01 33.77 -6.10
C LEU A 37 9.67 32.83 -5.07
N ALA A 38 9.79 31.53 -5.38
CA ALA A 38 10.37 30.55 -4.46
C ALA A 38 11.84 30.81 -4.14
N ARG A 39 12.63 31.28 -5.13
CA ARG A 39 14.04 31.66 -4.93
C ARG A 39 14.17 33.00 -4.21
N SER A 40 13.24 33.93 -4.46
CA SER A 40 13.15 35.22 -3.73
C SER A 40 12.74 35.04 -2.26
N LEU A 41 12.14 33.89 -1.92
CA LEU A 41 11.67 33.53 -0.58
C LEU A 41 12.51 32.41 0.09
N GLY A 42 13.61 31.95 -0.54
CA GLY A 42 14.61 31.07 0.08
C GLY A 42 14.37 29.55 0.08
N ALA A 43 13.52 29.00 -0.78
CA ALA A 43 13.10 27.58 -0.74
C ALA A 43 13.79 26.66 -1.80
N PRO A 44 14.38 25.49 -1.42
CA PRO A 44 14.74 24.39 -2.33
C PRO A 44 13.59 23.77 -3.14
N ILE A 45 13.93 23.32 -4.35
CA ILE A 45 13.01 23.01 -5.47
C ILE A 45 12.20 21.70 -5.26
N ASP A 46 12.59 20.83 -4.32
CA ASP A 46 12.11 19.44 -4.25
C ASP A 46 10.74 19.21 -3.58
N GLY A 47 10.09 20.26 -3.05
CA GLY A 47 8.84 20.17 -2.26
C GLY A 47 7.51 20.24 -3.04
N TRP A 48 7.48 20.05 -4.37
CA TRP A 48 6.25 20.32 -5.15
C TRP A 48 5.92 19.19 -6.14
N ARG A 49 4.64 18.76 -6.22
CA ARG A 49 4.17 17.73 -7.16
C ARG A 49 2.91 18.15 -7.92
N MET A 50 2.93 17.91 -9.24
CA MET A 50 1.81 18.17 -10.14
C MET A 50 1.06 16.88 -10.51
N SER A 51 -0.26 16.95 -10.67
CA SER A 51 -1.05 15.96 -11.40
C SER A 51 -1.85 16.64 -12.51
N TRP A 52 -2.32 15.87 -13.50
CA TRP A 52 -3.10 16.36 -14.65
C TRP A 52 -4.39 17.15 -14.29
N ALA A 53 -4.80 17.16 -13.00
CA ALA A 53 -5.99 17.87 -12.54
C ALA A 53 -5.75 18.90 -11.41
N ALA A 54 -4.54 19.01 -10.84
CA ALA A 54 -4.25 19.94 -9.73
C ALA A 54 -2.75 20.18 -9.55
N LEU A 55 -2.41 21.40 -9.12
CA LEU A 55 -1.12 21.74 -8.51
C LEU A 55 -1.23 21.50 -6.99
N THR A 56 -0.42 20.60 -6.44
CA THR A 56 -0.33 20.39 -4.99
C THR A 56 1.04 20.82 -4.49
N ILE A 57 1.03 21.76 -3.56
CA ILE A 57 2.18 22.20 -2.78
C ILE A 57 2.42 21.13 -1.71
N ASP A 58 3.55 20.45 -1.71
CA ASP A 58 3.93 19.60 -0.58
C ASP A 58 4.61 20.52 0.45
N ALA A 59 3.84 21.02 1.41
CA ALA A 59 4.35 21.90 2.47
C ALA A 59 5.30 21.18 3.47
N ARG A 60 5.96 20.10 3.05
CA ARG A 60 6.79 19.24 3.90
C ARG A 60 8.24 19.72 4.05
N THR A 61 8.66 20.77 3.36
CA THR A 61 10.05 21.26 3.48
C THR A 61 10.26 22.75 3.78
N PHE A 62 9.23 23.58 4.00
CA PHE A 62 9.45 25.00 4.40
C PHE A 62 8.52 25.53 5.49
N LEU A 63 9.12 26.09 6.54
CA LEU A 63 8.52 27.09 7.43
C LEU A 63 8.40 28.45 6.70
N LEU A 64 7.60 28.53 5.62
CA LEU A 64 7.24 29.84 5.06
C LEU A 64 6.18 30.50 5.96
N PRO A 65 6.29 31.81 6.28
CA PRO A 65 5.24 32.52 7.02
C PRO A 65 3.89 32.41 6.31
N ALA A 66 2.81 32.26 7.08
CA ALA A 66 1.41 32.16 6.62
C ALA A 66 1.03 33.19 5.54
N THR A 67 1.60 34.40 5.62
CA THR A 67 1.39 35.50 4.68
C THR A 67 1.92 35.22 3.27
N ALA A 68 3.06 34.53 3.14
CA ALA A 68 3.66 34.19 1.85
C ALA A 68 2.87 33.08 1.13
N GLN A 69 2.39 32.09 1.87
CA GLN A 69 1.52 31.03 1.33
C GLN A 69 0.17 31.60 0.85
N THR A 70 -0.38 32.55 1.62
CA THR A 70 -1.62 33.27 1.26
C THR A 70 -1.45 34.06 -0.04
N LEU A 71 -0.35 34.80 -0.17
CA LEU A 71 -0.07 35.63 -1.33
C LEU A 71 0.07 34.79 -2.61
N VAL A 72 0.77 33.66 -2.53
CA VAL A 72 0.96 32.73 -3.67
C VAL A 72 -0.38 32.14 -4.15
N ALA A 73 -1.24 31.71 -3.23
CA ALA A 73 -2.54 31.13 -3.56
C ALA A 73 -3.49 32.18 -4.18
N VAL A 74 -3.54 33.38 -3.61
CA VAL A 74 -4.39 34.49 -4.11
C VAL A 74 -3.92 34.96 -5.49
N LEU A 75 -2.61 35.12 -5.70
CA LEU A 75 -2.06 35.52 -7.00
C LEU A 75 -2.31 34.48 -8.09
N ALA A 76 -2.21 33.18 -7.78
CA ALA A 76 -2.53 32.11 -8.73
C ALA A 76 -4.02 32.15 -9.15
N SER A 77 -4.93 32.32 -8.18
CA SER A 77 -6.37 32.41 -8.44
C SER A 77 -6.77 33.68 -9.21
N LEU A 78 -6.15 34.82 -8.93
CA LEU A 78 -6.36 36.06 -9.67
C LEU A 78 -5.84 35.97 -11.11
N THR A 79 -4.74 35.25 -11.33
CA THR A 79 -4.19 35.01 -12.66
C THR A 79 -5.16 34.20 -13.53
N GLU A 80 -5.72 33.10 -12.99
CA GLU A 80 -6.69 32.26 -13.72
C GLU A 80 -7.99 33.02 -14.06
N LEU A 81 -8.50 33.85 -13.15
CA LEU A 81 -9.66 34.72 -13.39
C LEU A 81 -9.36 35.83 -14.42
N SER A 82 -8.14 36.39 -14.40
CA SER A 82 -7.74 37.46 -15.33
C SER A 82 -7.68 36.99 -16.79
N VAL A 83 -7.26 35.74 -17.04
CA VAL A 83 -7.23 35.16 -18.39
C VAL A 83 -8.65 35.04 -18.97
N ALA A 84 -9.60 34.53 -18.19
CA ALA A 84 -10.99 34.45 -18.61
C ALA A 84 -11.62 35.84 -18.85
N ALA A 85 -11.31 36.82 -17.99
CA ALA A 85 -11.78 38.20 -18.14
C ALA A 85 -11.21 38.89 -19.40
N VAL A 86 -9.92 38.71 -19.69
CA VAL A 86 -9.26 39.26 -20.88
C VAL A 86 -9.85 38.67 -22.17
N LEU A 87 -10.11 37.37 -22.20
CA LEU A 87 -10.76 36.72 -23.34
C LEU A 87 -12.20 37.21 -23.54
N GLY A 88 -12.93 37.48 -22.45
CA GLY A 88 -14.25 38.11 -22.48
C GLY A 88 -14.25 39.55 -23.02
N LEU A 89 -13.18 40.31 -22.81
CA LEU A 89 -13.02 41.68 -23.35
C LEU A 89 -12.59 41.70 -24.83
N ILE A 90 -11.89 40.66 -25.28
CA ILE A 90 -11.45 40.50 -26.67
C ILE A 90 -12.60 40.01 -27.56
N GLU A 91 -13.44 39.10 -27.07
CA GLU A 91 -14.56 38.48 -27.80
C GLU A 91 -15.40 39.47 -28.63
N PRO A 92 -15.94 40.58 -28.07
CA PRO A 92 -16.85 41.46 -28.81
C PRO A 92 -16.17 42.18 -29.98
N ARG A 93 -14.84 42.35 -29.92
CA ARG A 93 -14.03 43.04 -30.93
C ARG A 93 -13.65 42.13 -32.09
N LEU A 94 -13.86 40.82 -31.97
CA LEU A 94 -13.58 39.87 -33.04
C LEU A 94 -14.66 39.96 -34.11
N ARG A 95 -14.25 40.06 -35.38
CA ARG A 95 -15.19 40.13 -36.52
C ARG A 95 -15.73 38.76 -36.95
N SER A 96 -15.06 37.65 -36.59
CA SER A 96 -15.49 36.30 -36.96
C SER A 96 -16.27 35.63 -35.82
N CYS A 97 -17.43 35.03 -36.14
CA CYS A 97 -18.21 34.27 -35.16
C CYS A 97 -17.42 33.10 -34.58
N PHE A 98 -16.58 32.45 -35.39
CA PHE A 98 -15.68 31.39 -34.92
C PHE A 98 -14.71 31.90 -33.84
N GLY A 99 -14.09 33.07 -34.04
CA GLY A 99 -13.21 33.67 -33.04
C GLY A 99 -13.95 34.01 -31.74
N LYS A 100 -15.19 34.50 -31.85
CA LYS A 100 -16.05 34.76 -30.69
C LYS A 100 -16.36 33.48 -29.91
N LEU A 101 -16.80 32.43 -30.59
CA LEU A 101 -17.10 31.13 -29.99
C LEU A 101 -15.87 30.48 -29.36
N LEU A 102 -14.69 30.62 -29.97
CA LEU A 102 -13.44 30.12 -29.40
C LEU A 102 -13.03 30.86 -28.12
N CYS A 103 -13.13 32.20 -28.10
CA CYS A 103 -12.90 32.97 -26.88
C CYS A 103 -13.87 32.59 -25.76
N LEU A 104 -15.14 32.36 -26.08
CA LEU A 104 -16.15 31.91 -25.11
C LEU A 104 -15.87 30.49 -24.59
N TYR A 105 -15.43 29.58 -25.46
CA TYR A 105 -15.03 28.22 -25.10
C TYR A 105 -13.79 28.20 -24.19
N CYS A 106 -12.76 28.98 -24.51
CA CYS A 106 -11.57 29.10 -23.67
C CYS A 106 -11.91 29.75 -22.31
N SER A 107 -12.76 30.78 -22.30
CA SER A 107 -13.24 31.42 -21.07
C SER A 107 -14.01 30.43 -20.19
N LEU A 108 -14.81 29.54 -20.79
CA LEU A 108 -15.55 28.49 -20.08
C LEU A 108 -14.60 27.45 -19.47
N TRP A 109 -13.55 27.04 -20.17
CA TRP A 109 -12.57 26.09 -19.65
C TRP A 109 -11.70 26.67 -18.52
N SER A 110 -11.24 27.92 -18.64
CA SER A 110 -10.54 28.62 -17.56
C SER A 110 -11.43 28.76 -16.32
N LEU A 111 -12.72 29.01 -16.51
CA LEU A 111 -13.70 29.07 -15.44
C LEU A 111 -13.96 27.70 -14.78
N ILE A 112 -14.04 26.62 -15.57
CA ILE A 112 -14.17 25.25 -15.06
C ILE A 112 -12.91 24.86 -14.26
N ALA A 113 -11.71 25.21 -14.75
CA ALA A 113 -10.45 24.99 -14.04
C ALA A 113 -10.41 25.74 -12.71
N PHE A 114 -10.88 26.99 -12.69
CA PHE A 114 -11.00 27.84 -11.49
C PHE A 114 -12.06 27.33 -10.49
N LEU A 115 -13.16 26.75 -10.96
CA LEU A 115 -14.25 26.21 -10.11
C LEU A 115 -13.95 24.81 -9.56
N ARG A 116 -13.06 24.05 -10.21
CA ARG A 116 -12.64 22.69 -9.83
C ARG A 116 -12.18 22.56 -8.37
N PRO A 117 -11.44 23.53 -7.79
CA PRO A 117 -11.10 23.54 -6.38
C PRO A 117 -12.30 23.92 -5.50
N ILE A 118 -13.09 24.93 -5.90
CA ILE A 118 -14.15 25.52 -5.06
C ILE A 118 -15.33 24.55 -4.83
N GLN A 119 -15.64 23.66 -5.77
CA GLN A 119 -16.79 22.74 -5.65
C GLN A 119 -16.62 21.62 -4.62
N PHE A 120 -15.40 21.31 -4.17
CA PHE A 120 -15.19 20.29 -3.14
C PHE A 120 -15.59 20.77 -1.72
N SER A 121 -15.71 22.10 -1.49
CA SER A 121 -15.86 22.65 -0.15
C SER A 121 -17.31 22.91 0.29
N ALA A 122 -18.28 23.00 -0.62
CA ALA A 122 -19.63 23.43 -0.28
C ALA A 122 -20.57 22.30 0.19
N PHE A 123 -20.26 21.02 -0.04
CA PHE A 123 -21.26 19.94 0.16
C PHE A 123 -20.84 18.78 1.08
N LEU A 124 -19.59 18.71 1.55
CA LEU A 124 -19.17 17.64 2.47
C LEU A 124 -18.35 18.22 3.64
N ARG A 125 -18.83 18.02 4.87
CA ARG A 125 -18.16 18.37 6.15
C ARG A 125 -16.84 17.62 6.42
N ARG A 126 -16.22 17.00 5.41
CA ARG A 126 -14.91 16.32 5.49
C ARG A 126 -14.13 16.70 4.24
N SER A 127 -13.07 17.50 4.38
CA SER A 127 -12.50 18.25 3.25
C SER A 127 -10.98 18.10 3.07
N PRO A 128 -10.49 17.79 1.84
CA PRO A 128 -9.12 17.98 1.36
C PRO A 128 -8.72 19.44 1.11
N PHE A 129 -9.62 20.42 1.24
CA PHE A 129 -9.29 21.86 1.12
C PHE A 129 -8.59 22.45 2.35
N GLN A 130 -8.50 21.69 3.44
CA GLN A 130 -7.70 22.11 4.58
C GLN A 130 -6.22 22.31 4.20
N GLY A 131 -5.68 21.63 3.19
CA GLY A 131 -4.27 21.79 2.79
C GLY A 131 -3.93 23.16 2.19
N LEU A 132 -4.80 23.73 1.37
CA LEU A 132 -4.53 24.99 0.65
C LEU A 132 -4.86 26.26 1.46
N TRP A 133 -5.75 26.15 2.46
CA TRP A 133 -6.23 27.31 3.25
C TRP A 133 -5.90 27.24 4.75
N ARG A 134 -5.29 26.15 5.27
CA ARG A 134 -4.79 26.09 6.66
C ARG A 134 -3.67 27.11 6.91
N GLY A 135 -2.87 27.45 5.90
CA GLY A 135 -1.80 28.44 6.00
C GLY A 135 -2.25 29.90 6.02
N ILE A 136 -3.55 30.19 5.87
CA ILE A 136 -4.07 31.56 5.76
C ILE A 136 -4.70 31.97 7.10
N LEU A 137 -4.07 32.88 7.86
CA LEU A 137 -4.61 33.43 9.12
C LEU A 137 -5.68 34.51 8.84
N LEU A 138 -6.78 34.11 8.17
CA LEU A 138 -8.00 34.92 8.05
C LEU A 138 -9.11 34.30 8.89
N ASN A 139 -9.95 35.15 9.49
CA ASN A 139 -11.13 34.71 10.24
C ASN A 139 -11.99 33.76 9.35
N PRO A 140 -12.46 32.62 9.89
CA PRO A 140 -13.30 31.66 9.16
C PRO A 140 -14.47 32.28 8.40
N ALA A 141 -15.10 33.33 8.96
CA ALA A 141 -16.19 34.06 8.32
C ALA A 141 -15.71 34.77 7.04
N LEU A 142 -14.56 35.45 7.10
CA LEU A 142 -13.96 36.16 5.97
C LEU A 142 -13.54 35.21 4.84
N LYS A 143 -13.04 34.01 5.18
CA LYS A 143 -12.74 32.96 4.19
C LYS A 143 -14.00 32.46 3.48
N GLN A 144 -15.08 32.26 4.23
CA GLN A 144 -16.37 31.87 3.65
C GLN A 144 -16.94 32.99 2.77
N THR A 145 -16.89 34.24 3.22
CA THR A 145 -17.35 35.39 2.43
C THR A 145 -16.55 35.54 1.13
N LEU A 146 -15.22 35.41 1.18
CA LEU A 146 -14.37 35.50 0.00
C LEU A 146 -14.62 34.34 -0.97
N GLY A 147 -14.76 33.11 -0.47
CA GLY A 147 -15.14 31.95 -1.27
C GLY A 147 -16.51 32.12 -1.93
N PHE A 148 -17.47 32.71 -1.22
CA PHE A 148 -18.81 32.99 -1.75
C PHE A 148 -18.80 34.08 -2.83
N ILE A 149 -18.01 35.14 -2.65
CA ILE A 149 -17.81 36.21 -3.65
C ILE A 149 -17.19 35.63 -4.93
N LEU A 150 -16.14 34.81 -4.81
CA LEU A 150 -15.48 34.17 -5.95
C LEU A 150 -16.41 33.18 -6.68
N LEU A 151 -17.25 32.45 -5.95
CA LEU A 151 -18.26 31.57 -6.53
C LEU A 151 -19.35 32.35 -7.28
N LEU A 152 -19.85 33.45 -6.70
CA LEU A 152 -20.84 34.31 -7.34
C LEU A 152 -20.30 34.98 -8.62
N LEU A 153 -19.06 35.46 -8.58
CA LEU A 153 -18.38 36.01 -9.77
C LEU A 153 -18.23 34.95 -10.87
N ALA A 154 -17.87 33.72 -10.50
CA ALA A 154 -17.75 32.61 -11.43
C ALA A 154 -19.09 32.22 -12.07
N LEU A 155 -20.17 32.15 -11.27
CA LEU A 155 -21.52 31.85 -11.76
C LEU A 155 -22.06 32.97 -12.67
N ALA A 156 -21.81 34.23 -12.33
CA ALA A 156 -22.16 35.37 -13.17
C ALA A 156 -21.44 35.32 -14.53
N MET A 157 -20.16 34.95 -14.54
CA MET A 157 -19.36 34.79 -15.75
C MET A 157 -19.84 33.60 -16.60
N LEU A 158 -20.23 32.49 -15.98
CA LEU A 158 -20.82 31.34 -16.68
C LEU A 158 -22.15 31.70 -17.37
N ALA A 159 -23.03 32.41 -16.65
CA ALA A 159 -24.31 32.88 -17.18
C ALA A 159 -24.13 33.89 -18.32
N TRP A 160 -23.11 34.75 -18.23
CA TRP A 160 -22.73 35.67 -19.30
C TRP A 160 -22.25 34.93 -20.55
N ILE A 161 -21.34 33.96 -20.41
CA ILE A 161 -20.86 33.11 -21.52
C ILE A 161 -22.06 32.42 -22.19
N PHE A 162 -22.96 31.83 -21.41
CA PHE A 162 -24.13 31.14 -21.94
C PHE A 162 -25.06 32.07 -22.73
N ARG A 163 -25.41 33.24 -22.20
CA ARG A 163 -26.26 34.23 -22.91
C ARG A 163 -25.60 34.70 -24.21
N ARG A 164 -24.29 34.89 -24.23
CA ARG A 164 -23.54 35.32 -25.43
C ARG A 164 -23.50 34.25 -26.51
N VAL A 165 -23.28 32.98 -26.14
CA VAL A 165 -23.34 31.85 -27.08
C VAL A 165 -24.73 31.73 -27.70
N VAL A 166 -25.80 31.84 -26.89
CA VAL A 166 -27.18 31.80 -27.39
C VAL A 166 -27.49 32.97 -28.33
N GLY A 167 -27.06 34.19 -27.99
CA GLY A 167 -27.23 35.36 -28.84
C GLY A 167 -26.51 35.24 -30.20
N LEU A 168 -25.26 34.76 -30.20
CA LEU A 168 -24.50 34.53 -31.42
C LEU A 168 -25.11 33.43 -32.30
N ALA A 169 -25.70 32.40 -31.69
CA ALA A 169 -26.42 31.37 -32.42
C ALA A 169 -27.73 31.91 -33.04
N ALA A 170 -28.45 32.77 -32.32
CA ALA A 170 -29.68 33.39 -32.82
C ALA A 170 -29.42 34.38 -33.98
N GLU A 171 -28.32 35.15 -33.94
CA GLU A 171 -27.96 36.11 -35.00
C GLU A 171 -27.50 35.44 -36.31
N GLN A 172 -26.94 34.22 -36.25
CA GLN A 172 -26.39 33.54 -37.43
C GLN A 172 -27.34 32.55 -38.10
N PHE A 173 -28.39 32.11 -37.41
CA PHE A 173 -29.31 31.08 -37.90
C PHE A 173 -30.75 31.60 -37.90
N VAL A 174 -31.19 32.15 -39.04
CA VAL A 174 -32.60 32.46 -39.27
C VAL A 174 -33.40 31.14 -39.21
N LEU A 175 -34.45 31.13 -38.39
CA LEU A 175 -35.30 29.98 -37.98
C LEU A 175 -35.95 29.13 -39.10
N ALA A 176 -35.64 29.34 -40.38
CA ALA A 176 -36.39 28.78 -41.50
C ALA A 176 -35.81 27.49 -42.14
N SER A 177 -34.74 26.89 -41.62
CA SER A 177 -34.33 25.53 -42.05
C SER A 177 -33.89 24.67 -40.86
N PHE A 178 -34.88 24.35 -40.04
CA PHE A 178 -34.78 23.36 -38.97
C PHE A 178 -34.61 21.95 -39.55
N TRP A 179 -34.01 21.02 -38.79
CA TRP A 179 -33.88 19.56 -38.98
C TRP A 179 -32.46 18.99 -39.13
N GLY A 180 -31.47 19.72 -39.65
CA GLY A 180 -30.08 19.19 -39.76
C GLY A 180 -29.05 19.81 -38.81
N ARG A 181 -29.09 21.14 -38.61
CA ARG A 181 -28.04 21.90 -37.92
C ARG A 181 -28.23 22.04 -36.41
N SER A 182 -29.45 21.76 -35.91
CA SER A 182 -29.80 21.83 -34.49
C SER A 182 -29.08 20.78 -33.64
N TRP A 183 -28.86 19.58 -34.18
CA TRP A 183 -28.13 18.51 -33.49
C TRP A 183 -26.66 18.83 -33.25
N ALA A 184 -26.00 19.59 -34.13
CA ALA A 184 -24.61 19.96 -33.94
C ALA A 184 -24.42 20.98 -32.82
N VAL A 185 -25.35 21.95 -32.68
CA VAL A 185 -25.35 22.93 -31.58
C VAL A 185 -25.72 22.27 -30.25
N VAL A 186 -26.69 21.34 -30.26
CA VAL A 186 -27.05 20.52 -29.09
C VAL A 186 -25.88 19.62 -28.69
N CYS A 187 -25.18 18.97 -29.62
CA CYS A 187 -23.97 18.18 -29.35
C CYS A 187 -22.81 19.03 -28.81
N LEU A 188 -22.60 20.23 -29.36
CA LEU A 188 -21.60 21.20 -28.90
C LEU A 188 -21.79 21.62 -27.42
N LEU A 189 -23.04 21.66 -26.94
CA LEU A 189 -23.40 22.07 -25.58
C LEU A 189 -23.57 20.89 -24.62
N CYS A 190 -24.20 19.80 -25.06
CA CYS A 190 -24.51 18.64 -24.22
C CYS A 190 -23.28 17.76 -24.00
N ILE A 191 -22.33 17.67 -24.94
CA ILE A 191 -21.16 16.78 -24.81
C ILE A 191 -20.18 17.26 -23.72
N PRO A 192 -19.78 18.55 -23.63
CA PRO A 192 -18.93 19.03 -22.54
C PRO A 192 -19.62 18.92 -21.17
N LEU A 193 -20.93 19.19 -21.12
CA LEU A 193 -21.74 19.09 -19.90
C LEU A 193 -21.86 17.64 -19.42
N THR A 194 -22.09 16.70 -20.35
CA THR A 194 -22.16 15.26 -20.04
C THR A 194 -20.79 14.70 -19.67
N ALA A 195 -19.71 15.14 -20.33
CA ALA A 195 -18.35 14.77 -19.95
C ALA A 195 -17.99 15.29 -18.55
N ALA A 196 -18.43 16.50 -18.19
CA ALA A 196 -18.28 17.05 -16.84
C ALA A 196 -19.05 16.23 -15.79
N ILE A 197 -20.28 15.80 -16.10
CA ILE A 197 -21.10 14.94 -15.22
C ILE A 197 -20.47 13.54 -15.06
N ILE A 198 -19.96 12.93 -16.13
CA ILE A 198 -19.30 11.61 -16.08
C ILE A 198 -17.99 11.70 -15.27
N LEU A 199 -17.18 12.74 -15.47
CA LEU A 199 -15.97 12.99 -14.68
C LEU A 199 -16.31 13.22 -13.20
N MET A 200 -17.41 13.91 -12.90
CA MET A 200 -17.93 14.11 -11.56
C MET A 200 -18.42 12.80 -10.91
N LEU A 201 -19.11 11.93 -11.65
CA LEU A 201 -19.62 10.64 -11.15
C LEU A 201 -18.54 9.57 -10.99
N SER A 202 -17.50 9.57 -11.83
CA SER A 202 -16.37 8.61 -11.79
C SER A 202 -15.51 8.64 -10.52
N ARG A 203 -15.77 9.59 -9.61
CA ARG A 203 -15.05 9.78 -8.34
C ARG A 203 -15.83 9.28 -7.12
N PHE A 204 -17.07 8.83 -7.29
CA PHE A 204 -17.78 8.09 -6.24
C PHE A 204 -17.34 6.62 -6.27
N PRO A 205 -16.95 6.02 -5.12
CA PRO A 205 -16.42 4.66 -5.06
C PRO A 205 -17.42 3.58 -5.55
N TYR A 206 -18.70 3.92 -5.63
CA TYR A 206 -19.78 3.05 -6.11
C TYR A 206 -19.89 2.97 -7.65
N PHE A 207 -19.30 3.91 -8.41
CA PHE A 207 -19.34 3.90 -9.88
C PHE A 207 -17.97 3.54 -10.46
N ARG A 208 -17.69 2.24 -10.65
CA ARG A 208 -16.49 1.76 -11.36
C ARG A 208 -16.70 1.82 -12.87
N PHE A 209 -16.13 2.81 -13.54
CA PHE A 209 -15.98 2.76 -15.00
C PHE A 209 -14.71 1.98 -15.36
N SER A 210 -14.80 1.12 -16.38
CA SER A 210 -13.67 0.31 -16.86
C SER A 210 -12.51 1.18 -17.39
N ARG A 211 -11.35 0.56 -17.68
CA ARG A 211 -10.15 1.20 -18.29
C ARG A 211 -10.44 2.01 -19.58
N ALA A 212 -11.67 1.96 -20.12
CA ALA A 212 -12.16 2.69 -21.27
C ALA A 212 -12.53 4.18 -21.02
N GLY A 213 -12.60 4.65 -19.77
CA GLY A 213 -13.05 6.03 -19.42
C GLY A 213 -12.34 7.18 -20.18
N PRO A 214 -11.01 7.19 -20.31
CA PRO A 214 -10.28 8.20 -21.11
C PRO A 214 -10.56 8.13 -22.61
N TYR A 215 -10.91 6.93 -23.11
CA TYR A 215 -11.21 6.69 -24.51
C TYR A 215 -12.59 7.25 -24.88
N LEU A 216 -13.56 7.21 -23.97
CA LEU A 216 -14.87 7.86 -24.16
C LEU A 216 -14.73 9.37 -24.35
N VAL A 217 -13.91 10.04 -23.53
CA VAL A 217 -13.64 11.49 -23.66
C VAL A 217 -13.01 11.82 -25.03
N SER A 218 -12.13 10.95 -25.53
CA SER A 218 -11.48 11.10 -26.83
C SER A 218 -12.45 10.84 -27.99
N VAL A 219 -13.33 9.84 -27.89
CA VAL A 219 -14.41 9.56 -28.85
C VAL A 219 -15.39 10.73 -28.93
N PHE A 220 -15.74 11.33 -27.79
CA PHE A 220 -16.60 12.51 -27.73
C PHE A 220 -15.95 13.76 -28.35
N ALA A 221 -14.65 13.97 -28.13
CA ALA A 221 -13.90 15.04 -28.80
C ALA A 221 -13.86 14.84 -30.33
N CYS A 222 -13.67 13.61 -30.80
CA CYS A 222 -13.71 13.26 -32.22
C CYS A 222 -15.09 13.50 -32.84
N LEU A 223 -16.18 13.11 -32.18
CA LEU A 223 -17.55 13.37 -32.64
C LEU A 223 -17.87 14.87 -32.74
N LEU A 224 -17.30 15.68 -31.85
CA LEU A 224 -17.44 17.13 -31.84
C LEU A 224 -16.68 17.80 -33.00
N VAL A 225 -15.49 17.29 -33.34
CA VAL A 225 -14.73 17.71 -34.54
C VAL A 225 -15.45 17.29 -35.82
N PHE A 226 -15.98 16.06 -35.88
CA PHE A 226 -16.71 15.54 -37.04
C PHE A 226 -17.98 16.34 -37.34
N SER A 227 -18.71 16.74 -36.29
CA SER A 227 -19.90 17.59 -36.43
C SER A 227 -19.57 19.02 -36.90
N HIS A 228 -18.38 19.56 -36.60
CA HIS A 228 -17.92 20.84 -37.18
C HIS A 228 -17.57 20.72 -38.66
N VAL A 229 -16.92 19.62 -39.06
CA VAL A 229 -16.57 19.37 -40.48
C VAL A 229 -17.82 19.19 -41.33
N ALA A 230 -18.86 18.52 -40.81
CA ALA A 230 -20.15 18.32 -41.49
C ALA A 230 -20.92 19.62 -41.76
N ILE A 231 -20.69 20.69 -40.99
CA ILE A 231 -21.35 21.99 -41.16
C ILE A 231 -20.67 22.86 -42.25
N ILE A 232 -19.44 22.55 -42.67
CA ILE A 232 -18.59 23.44 -43.47
C ILE A 232 -18.67 23.23 -45.00
N LYS A 233 -19.59 22.43 -45.54
CA LYS A 233 -19.79 22.35 -47.01
C LYS A 233 -20.86 23.33 -47.52
N PRO A 234 -20.52 24.32 -48.37
CA PRO A 234 -21.44 24.86 -49.34
C PRO A 234 -21.37 24.02 -50.63
N ILE A 235 -22.52 23.54 -51.10
CA ILE A 235 -22.66 22.99 -52.46
C ILE A 235 -22.70 24.17 -53.43
N SER A 236 -21.79 24.22 -54.39
CA SER A 236 -22.05 24.88 -55.67
C SER A 236 -22.05 23.80 -56.75
N ASN A 237 -23.12 23.77 -57.53
CA ASN A 237 -23.27 22.85 -58.66
C ASN A 237 -22.19 23.08 -59.71
N ASN A 238 -21.63 21.97 -60.20
CA ASN A 238 -20.81 21.79 -61.40
C ASN A 238 -19.34 22.26 -61.34
N ALA A 239 -18.43 21.35 -60.99
CA ALA A 239 -17.19 21.05 -61.74
C ALA A 239 -16.33 19.95 -61.07
N VAL A 240 -15.62 19.20 -61.92
CA VAL A 240 -14.78 18.01 -61.69
C VAL A 240 -13.63 18.22 -60.69
N VAL A 241 -13.27 17.16 -59.94
CA VAL A 241 -12.18 17.12 -58.93
C VAL A 241 -10.80 16.92 -59.58
N PRO A 242 -9.76 17.71 -59.21
CA PRO A 242 -8.36 17.30 -59.29
C PRO A 242 -7.72 17.07 -57.89
N SER A 243 -6.61 16.31 -57.89
CA SER A 243 -5.85 15.74 -56.76
C SER A 243 -5.36 16.72 -55.68
N PRO A 244 -5.04 16.22 -54.45
CA PRO A 244 -4.70 17.04 -53.30
C PRO A 244 -3.43 17.88 -53.52
N THR A 245 -3.48 19.15 -53.13
CA THR A 245 -2.34 20.06 -53.24
C THR A 245 -1.34 19.85 -52.10
N ARG A 246 -0.07 20.26 -52.28
CA ARG A 246 0.96 20.29 -51.22
C ARG A 246 0.49 20.99 -49.92
N ALA A 247 -0.51 21.86 -49.99
CA ALA A 247 -1.08 22.56 -48.83
C ALA A 247 -2.06 21.69 -48.02
N ASP A 248 -2.73 20.73 -48.64
CA ASP A 248 -3.64 19.79 -47.95
C ASP A 248 -2.85 18.67 -47.27
N LEU A 249 -1.69 18.31 -47.83
CA LEU A 249 -0.68 17.48 -47.18
C LEU A 249 -0.10 18.14 -45.91
N LEU A 250 0.12 19.47 -45.90
CA LEU A 250 0.64 20.20 -44.72
C LEU A 250 -0.39 20.32 -43.57
N LYS A 251 -1.68 20.43 -43.88
CA LYS A 251 -2.77 20.47 -42.87
C LYS A 251 -2.98 19.10 -42.22
N THR A 252 -2.87 18.04 -43.02
CA THR A 252 -2.90 16.66 -42.55
C THR A 252 -1.69 16.38 -41.63
N PHE A 253 -0.54 16.99 -41.91
CA PHE A 253 0.68 16.88 -41.10
C PHE A 253 0.60 17.63 -39.74
N LEU A 254 -0.04 18.79 -39.66
CA LEU A 254 -0.25 19.50 -38.39
C LEU A 254 -1.32 18.86 -37.50
N LEU A 255 -2.38 18.29 -38.10
CA LEU A 255 -3.37 17.48 -37.37
C LEU A 255 -2.73 16.20 -36.81
N MET A 256 -1.78 15.63 -37.56
CA MET A 256 -0.96 14.51 -37.12
C MET A 256 -0.03 14.90 -35.95
N VAL A 257 0.63 16.06 -35.95
CA VAL A 257 1.45 16.54 -34.80
C VAL A 257 0.63 16.72 -33.52
N LEU A 258 -0.63 17.13 -33.63
CA LEU A 258 -1.50 17.35 -32.48
C LEU A 258 -2.13 16.07 -31.95
N CYS A 259 -2.50 15.13 -32.83
CA CYS A 259 -2.86 13.77 -32.42
C CYS A 259 -1.66 12.99 -31.86
N LEU A 260 -0.43 13.25 -32.33
CA LEU A 260 0.79 12.65 -31.79
C LEU A 260 1.22 13.27 -30.45
N SER A 261 0.95 14.55 -30.21
CA SER A 261 1.13 15.17 -28.88
C SER A 261 0.13 14.66 -27.82
N ALA A 262 -0.90 13.91 -28.25
CA ALA A 262 -1.92 13.32 -27.41
C ALA A 262 -1.60 11.87 -26.94
N ILE A 263 -0.45 11.26 -27.30
CA ILE A 263 -0.32 9.78 -27.23
C ILE A 263 0.57 9.13 -26.13
N PRO A 264 1.56 9.73 -25.41
CA PRO A 264 1.98 9.06 -24.14
C PRO A 264 2.65 9.93 -23.03
N ILE A 265 1.91 10.58 -22.12
CA ILE A 265 2.51 11.22 -20.89
C ILE A 265 1.69 10.97 -19.61
N SER A 266 1.41 9.70 -19.28
CA SER A 266 0.77 9.33 -17.99
C SER A 266 1.50 8.25 -17.17
N GLY A 267 2.70 7.83 -17.58
CA GLY A 267 3.55 6.92 -16.79
C GLY A 267 4.97 6.80 -17.35
N TRP A 268 5.09 6.73 -18.69
CA TRP A 268 6.38 6.62 -19.37
C TRP A 268 7.35 7.76 -19.09
N ALA A 269 6.91 9.03 -19.18
CA ALA A 269 7.79 10.18 -18.88
C ALA A 269 8.19 10.20 -17.39
N GLY A 270 7.27 9.87 -16.50
CA GLY A 270 7.55 9.79 -15.06
C GLY A 270 8.63 8.74 -14.78
N ARG A 271 8.49 7.55 -15.37
CA ARG A 271 9.47 6.47 -15.28
C ARG A 271 10.80 6.82 -15.93
N TRP A 272 10.79 7.43 -17.13
CA TRP A 272 12.02 7.86 -17.81
C TRP A 272 12.81 8.88 -16.98
N ILE A 273 12.13 9.86 -16.36
CA ILE A 273 12.78 10.81 -15.43
C ILE A 273 13.39 10.08 -14.23
N HIS A 274 12.70 9.08 -13.68
CA HIS A 274 13.22 8.27 -12.56
C HIS A 274 14.50 7.54 -12.97
N GLU A 275 14.46 6.79 -14.07
CA GLU A 275 15.62 6.05 -14.58
C GLU A 275 16.82 6.95 -14.87
N LYS A 276 16.61 8.23 -15.24
CA LYS A 276 17.68 9.22 -15.44
C LYS A 276 18.29 9.77 -14.15
N ARG A 277 17.60 9.65 -13.01
CA ARG A 277 18.10 10.06 -11.68
C ARG A 277 18.84 8.94 -10.96
N LEU A 278 18.62 7.69 -11.36
CA LEU A 278 19.29 6.53 -10.79
C LEU A 278 20.71 6.41 -11.32
N ALA A 279 21.62 6.00 -10.45
CA ALA A 279 22.90 5.48 -10.90
C ALA A 279 22.69 4.12 -11.57
N SER A 280 23.60 3.75 -12.47
CA SER A 280 23.57 2.44 -13.11
C SER A 280 24.90 1.74 -13.02
N TYR A 281 24.86 0.46 -12.68
CA TYR A 281 25.98 -0.47 -12.81
C TYR A 281 25.57 -1.58 -13.78
N SER A 282 26.50 -2.13 -14.55
CA SER A 282 26.20 -3.19 -15.53
C SER A 282 27.32 -4.20 -15.61
N THR A 283 26.91 -5.45 -15.78
CA THR A 283 27.71 -6.60 -16.19
C THR A 283 27.34 -6.96 -17.63
N GLU A 284 27.67 -8.17 -18.10
CA GLU A 284 27.37 -8.61 -19.46
C GLU A 284 25.85 -8.69 -19.68
N HIS A 285 25.13 -9.41 -18.81
CA HIS A 285 23.69 -9.65 -18.96
C HIS A 285 22.82 -8.85 -17.98
N ILE A 286 23.39 -8.31 -16.90
CA ILE A 286 22.62 -7.60 -15.87
C ILE A 286 22.91 -6.10 -15.89
N ARG A 287 21.86 -5.30 -15.74
CA ARG A 287 21.94 -3.87 -15.44
C ARG A 287 21.17 -3.57 -14.18
N VAL A 288 21.79 -2.87 -13.24
CA VAL A 288 21.16 -2.46 -11.98
C VAL A 288 21.02 -0.94 -11.97
N LEU A 289 19.79 -0.44 -11.86
CA LEU A 289 19.43 0.97 -11.71
C LEU A 289 19.02 1.20 -10.25
N TYR A 290 19.79 2.02 -9.54
CA TYR A 290 19.66 2.16 -8.09
C TYR A 290 19.83 3.61 -7.58
N PRO A 291 19.21 3.96 -6.45
CA PRO A 291 19.37 5.27 -5.83
C PRO A 291 20.66 5.32 -4.99
N MET A 292 21.60 6.21 -5.34
CA MET A 292 22.89 6.36 -4.62
C MET A 292 22.71 6.79 -3.16
N SER A 293 21.57 7.38 -2.80
CA SER A 293 21.26 7.79 -1.43
C SER A 293 20.99 6.62 -0.48
N ALA A 294 20.60 5.45 -1.00
CA ALA A 294 20.19 4.31 -0.17
C ALA A 294 21.07 3.06 -0.32
N VAL A 295 21.85 2.97 -1.40
CA VAL A 295 22.67 1.78 -1.69
C VAL A 295 24.09 2.16 -2.02
N SER A 296 25.05 1.54 -1.33
CA SER A 296 26.47 1.72 -1.64
C SER A 296 26.84 1.04 -2.95
N GLU A 297 27.79 1.63 -3.68
CA GLU A 297 28.28 1.07 -4.94
C GLU A 297 28.84 -0.35 -4.76
N THR A 298 29.50 -0.63 -3.62
CA THR A 298 30.01 -1.96 -3.28
C THR A 298 28.90 -3.00 -3.18
N ALA A 299 27.78 -2.67 -2.54
CA ALA A 299 26.63 -3.57 -2.43
C ALA A 299 26.00 -3.83 -3.81
N VAL A 300 25.91 -2.82 -4.67
CA VAL A 300 25.42 -2.98 -6.05
C VAL A 300 26.33 -3.85 -6.90
N LYS A 301 27.64 -3.68 -6.79
CA LYS A 301 28.62 -4.52 -7.49
C LYS A 301 28.51 -5.98 -7.05
N ALA A 302 28.33 -6.25 -5.75
CA ALA A 302 28.11 -7.59 -5.23
C ALA A 302 26.81 -8.20 -5.79
N PHE A 303 25.70 -7.47 -5.66
CA PHE A 303 24.39 -7.89 -6.20
C PHE A 303 24.47 -8.22 -7.70
N ALA A 304 25.05 -7.33 -8.50
CA ALA A 304 25.13 -7.52 -9.95
C ALA A 304 25.99 -8.73 -10.33
N ARG A 305 27.06 -9.02 -9.58
CA ARG A 305 27.89 -10.22 -9.79
C ARG A 305 27.13 -11.50 -9.47
N GLU A 306 26.39 -11.54 -8.35
CA GLU A 306 25.56 -12.69 -7.98
C GLU A 306 24.41 -12.92 -8.97
N ALA A 307 23.80 -11.83 -9.45
CA ALA A 307 22.79 -11.86 -10.49
C ALA A 307 23.35 -12.37 -11.82
N GLU A 308 24.55 -11.94 -12.22
CA GLU A 308 25.22 -12.42 -13.43
C GLU A 308 25.50 -13.93 -13.35
N GLN A 309 26.09 -14.40 -12.25
CA GLN A 309 26.34 -15.83 -12.04
C GLN A 309 25.05 -16.66 -12.06
N THR A 310 23.96 -16.11 -11.54
CA THR A 310 22.65 -16.77 -11.58
C THR A 310 22.06 -16.76 -12.98
N PHE A 311 22.20 -15.65 -13.72
CA PHE A 311 21.79 -15.56 -15.11
C PHE A 311 22.46 -16.64 -15.94
N THR A 312 23.79 -16.72 -15.94
CA THR A 312 24.55 -17.70 -16.74
C THR A 312 24.08 -19.13 -16.46
N ARG A 313 23.99 -19.51 -15.18
CA ARG A 313 23.58 -20.87 -14.78
C ARG A 313 22.14 -21.20 -15.19
N VAL A 314 21.21 -20.28 -15.02
CA VAL A 314 19.80 -20.51 -15.38
C VAL A 314 19.62 -20.46 -16.89
N ALA A 315 20.30 -19.57 -17.59
CA ALA A 315 20.25 -19.44 -19.04
C ALA A 315 20.75 -20.71 -19.74
N GLU A 316 21.86 -21.28 -19.28
CA GLU A 316 22.38 -22.57 -19.79
C GLU A 316 21.36 -23.71 -19.59
N GLN A 317 20.82 -23.86 -18.38
CA GLN A 317 19.81 -24.88 -18.07
C GLN A 317 18.52 -24.71 -18.87
N LEU A 318 18.12 -23.46 -19.11
CA LEU A 318 16.98 -23.12 -19.93
C LEU A 318 17.32 -23.06 -21.43
N ASN A 319 18.54 -23.34 -21.86
CA ASN A 319 18.98 -23.20 -23.27
C ASN A 319 18.49 -21.87 -23.88
N LEU A 320 18.67 -20.77 -23.15
CA LEU A 320 18.47 -19.41 -23.66
C LEU A 320 19.70 -19.11 -24.51
N GLY A 321 19.54 -18.96 -25.83
CA GLY A 321 20.67 -18.75 -26.74
C GLY A 321 21.56 -17.55 -26.36
N GLU A 322 22.78 -17.49 -26.90
CA GLU A 322 23.83 -16.55 -26.49
C GLU A 322 23.45 -15.05 -26.59
N ALA A 323 22.53 -14.69 -27.49
CA ALA A 323 22.08 -13.30 -27.66
C ALA A 323 20.84 -12.98 -26.81
N PHE A 324 20.99 -12.89 -25.49
CA PHE A 324 19.90 -12.47 -24.60
C PHE A 324 20.04 -10.98 -24.22
N PRO A 325 18.99 -10.15 -24.40
CA PRO A 325 19.05 -8.73 -24.04
C PRO A 325 19.21 -8.55 -22.54
N LYS A 326 19.96 -7.52 -22.12
CA LYS A 326 20.22 -7.30 -20.68
C LYS A 326 18.94 -7.21 -19.87
N VAL A 327 18.94 -7.86 -18.71
CA VAL A 327 17.88 -7.76 -17.69
C VAL A 327 18.16 -6.54 -16.81
N ASN A 328 17.20 -5.63 -16.71
CA ASN A 328 17.32 -4.42 -15.91
C ASN A 328 16.63 -4.60 -14.55
N PHE A 329 17.39 -4.59 -13.47
CA PHE A 329 16.83 -4.41 -12.12
C PHE A 329 16.64 -2.92 -11.86
N ILE A 330 15.40 -2.50 -11.62
CA ILE A 330 15.05 -1.09 -11.36
C ILE A 330 14.53 -0.97 -9.93
N PHE A 331 15.31 -0.31 -9.08
CA PHE A 331 14.96 -0.12 -7.68
C PHE A 331 14.18 1.17 -7.45
N PHE A 332 13.16 1.07 -6.60
CA PHE A 332 12.32 2.17 -6.12
C PHE A 332 12.45 2.26 -4.60
N LEU A 333 12.63 3.45 -4.04
CA LEU A 333 12.83 3.64 -2.60
C LEU A 333 11.60 3.29 -1.77
N SER A 334 10.41 3.45 -2.35
CA SER A 334 9.14 3.26 -1.66
C SER A 334 8.07 2.73 -2.60
N ALA A 335 7.02 2.14 -2.03
CA ALA A 335 5.88 1.67 -2.81
C ALA A 335 5.11 2.84 -3.44
N GLU A 336 5.09 4.02 -2.80
CA GLU A 336 4.56 5.26 -3.37
C GLU A 336 5.28 5.67 -4.64
N GLU A 337 6.61 5.60 -4.61
CA GLU A 337 7.44 5.92 -5.76
C GLU A 337 7.13 4.96 -6.91
N LYS A 338 7.22 3.65 -6.67
CA LYS A 338 6.93 2.63 -7.68
C LYS A 338 5.52 2.76 -8.24
N LEU A 339 4.51 2.91 -7.37
CA LEU A 339 3.11 3.07 -7.78
C LEU A 339 2.90 4.33 -8.62
N SER A 340 3.59 5.43 -8.31
CA SER A 340 3.49 6.67 -9.08
C SER A 340 4.14 6.59 -10.48
N ARG A 341 5.14 5.72 -10.66
CA ARG A 341 5.94 5.61 -11.89
C ARG A 341 5.47 4.47 -12.79
N CYS A 342 5.08 3.36 -12.18
CA CYS A 342 4.78 2.10 -12.85
C CYS A 342 3.32 1.65 -12.69
N GLY A 343 2.56 2.26 -11.78
CA GLY A 343 1.15 1.90 -11.54
C GLY A 343 0.95 0.64 -10.70
N SER A 344 2.01 0.07 -10.12
CA SER A 344 1.97 -1.08 -9.22
C SER A 344 2.63 -0.76 -7.87
N GLY A 345 2.03 -1.26 -6.79
CA GLY A 345 2.55 -1.19 -5.43
C GLY A 345 3.12 -2.53 -4.92
N GLU A 346 3.16 -3.55 -5.78
CA GLU A 346 3.78 -4.84 -5.45
C GLU A 346 5.28 -4.67 -5.26
N VAL A 347 5.91 -5.54 -4.46
CA VAL A 347 7.36 -5.46 -4.23
C VAL A 347 8.14 -5.75 -5.50
N VAL A 348 7.77 -6.81 -6.24
CA VAL A 348 8.42 -7.17 -7.50
C VAL A 348 7.39 -7.24 -8.62
N ASP A 349 7.65 -6.51 -9.71
CA ASP A 349 6.89 -6.62 -10.97
C ASP A 349 7.83 -6.90 -12.14
N PHE A 350 7.35 -7.65 -13.12
CA PHE A 350 8.07 -7.94 -14.35
C PHE A 350 7.48 -7.17 -15.54
N ASP A 351 8.34 -6.44 -16.26
CA ASP A 351 8.05 -5.87 -17.57
C ASP A 351 8.80 -6.71 -18.62
N LEU A 352 8.24 -7.89 -18.92
CA LEU A 352 8.85 -8.87 -19.82
C LEU A 352 9.23 -8.28 -21.20
N PRO A 353 8.44 -7.41 -21.85
CA PRO A 353 8.82 -6.80 -23.12
C PRO A 353 10.10 -5.95 -23.05
N ARG A 354 10.34 -5.25 -21.94
CA ARG A 354 11.51 -4.38 -21.75
C ARG A 354 12.68 -5.05 -21.04
N ASN A 355 12.46 -6.26 -20.54
CA ASN A 355 13.37 -7.01 -19.69
C ASN A 355 13.63 -6.35 -18.33
N ASP A 356 12.61 -5.72 -17.76
CA ASP A 356 12.76 -5.04 -16.49
C ASP A 356 12.17 -5.86 -15.33
N ILE A 357 12.94 -5.93 -14.26
CA ILE A 357 12.53 -6.41 -12.94
C ILE A 357 12.45 -5.19 -12.04
N GLN A 358 11.24 -4.78 -11.71
CA GLN A 358 10.96 -3.57 -10.95
C GLN A 358 10.78 -3.93 -9.47
N VAL A 359 11.66 -3.42 -8.62
CA VAL A 359 11.79 -3.86 -7.23
C VAL A 359 11.61 -2.68 -6.27
N ILE A 360 10.71 -2.81 -5.30
CA ILE A 360 10.70 -1.94 -4.12
C ILE A 360 11.91 -2.33 -3.28
N PHE A 361 12.75 -1.36 -3.00
CA PHE A 361 13.94 -1.50 -2.20
C PHE A 361 13.58 -2.00 -0.80
N MET A 362 14.06 -3.20 -0.46
CA MET A 362 13.95 -3.82 0.87
C MET A 362 15.36 -4.07 1.39
N PRO A 363 15.78 -3.42 2.48
CA PRO A 363 17.13 -3.62 2.96
C PRO A 363 17.21 -4.86 3.91
N PRO A 364 18.41 -5.45 4.11
CA PRO A 364 19.67 -5.04 3.51
C PRO A 364 19.75 -5.45 2.03
N PHE A 365 20.22 -4.53 1.18
CA PHE A 365 20.39 -4.76 -0.27
C PHE A 365 21.37 -5.91 -0.62
N SER A 366 22.13 -6.38 0.35
CA SER A 366 23.23 -7.32 0.18
C SER A 366 22.80 -8.77 -0.10
N ARG A 367 21.51 -9.06 -0.26
CA ARG A 367 21.03 -10.40 -0.60
C ARG A 367 20.26 -10.33 -1.92
N PHE A 368 20.94 -10.67 -3.01
CA PHE A 368 20.26 -10.98 -4.25
C PHE A 368 19.44 -12.27 -4.04
N ASP A 369 18.13 -12.20 -4.28
CA ASP A 369 17.28 -13.39 -4.34
C ASP A 369 17.35 -14.00 -5.74
N PRO A 370 18.03 -15.15 -5.93
CA PRO A 370 18.18 -15.75 -7.24
C PRO A 370 16.87 -16.26 -7.84
N SER A 371 15.87 -16.52 -7.00
CA SER A 371 14.57 -17.01 -7.46
C SER A 371 13.81 -15.95 -8.26
N THR A 372 13.94 -14.68 -7.91
CA THR A 372 13.35 -13.57 -8.66
C THR A 372 13.85 -13.54 -10.11
N LEU A 373 15.16 -13.66 -10.34
CA LEU A 373 15.71 -13.69 -11.69
C LEU A 373 15.33 -14.98 -12.43
N SER A 374 15.39 -16.13 -11.76
CA SER A 374 15.00 -17.40 -12.36
C SER A 374 13.54 -17.41 -12.80
N ARG A 375 12.63 -16.85 -11.98
CA ARG A 375 11.21 -16.69 -12.32
C ARG A 375 11.04 -15.81 -13.56
N PHE A 376 11.73 -14.67 -13.60
CA PHE A 376 11.73 -13.79 -14.76
C PHE A 376 12.16 -14.52 -16.04
N LEU A 377 13.23 -15.32 -15.99
CA LEU A 377 13.72 -16.06 -17.15
C LEU A 377 12.77 -17.19 -17.59
N LEU A 378 12.15 -17.89 -16.63
CA LEU A 378 11.10 -18.88 -16.90
C LEU A 378 9.92 -18.23 -17.62
N GLU A 379 9.39 -17.12 -17.09
CA GLU A 379 8.29 -16.39 -17.70
C GLU A 379 8.65 -15.81 -19.07
N LYS A 380 9.90 -15.34 -19.25
CA LYS A 380 10.38 -14.86 -20.55
C LYS A 380 10.38 -15.96 -21.61
N LYS A 381 10.79 -17.17 -21.24
CA LYS A 381 10.90 -18.30 -22.18
C LYS A 381 9.55 -18.95 -22.49
N TYR A 382 8.76 -19.20 -21.45
CA TYR A 382 7.55 -20.02 -21.55
C TYR A 382 6.24 -19.22 -21.51
N GLY A 383 6.31 -17.92 -21.18
CA GLY A 383 5.15 -17.06 -20.95
C GLY A 383 4.64 -17.14 -19.50
N SER A 384 3.99 -16.08 -19.04
CA SER A 384 3.44 -15.95 -17.68
C SER A 384 2.26 -16.90 -17.43
N GLY A 385 2.13 -17.41 -16.19
CA GLY A 385 0.89 -18.04 -15.70
C GLY A 385 0.66 -19.50 -16.10
N ARG A 386 1.73 -20.29 -16.32
CA ARG A 386 1.61 -21.71 -16.69
C ARG A 386 1.20 -22.59 -15.52
N ASN A 387 2.10 -22.77 -14.56
CA ASN A 387 1.84 -23.43 -13.29
C ASN A 387 2.57 -22.62 -12.21
N PRO A 388 1.88 -21.69 -11.51
CA PRO A 388 2.51 -20.77 -10.57
C PRO A 388 3.25 -21.46 -9.41
N ILE A 389 2.87 -22.70 -9.11
CA ILE A 389 3.43 -23.45 -7.99
C ILE A 389 4.73 -24.08 -8.43
N LEU A 390 4.72 -24.86 -9.52
CA LEU A 390 5.93 -25.42 -10.11
C LEU A 390 6.91 -24.32 -10.55
N GLU A 391 6.41 -23.16 -10.97
CA GLU A 391 7.20 -21.98 -11.26
C GLU A 391 8.00 -21.53 -10.04
N ALA A 392 7.36 -21.38 -8.87
CA ALA A 392 8.04 -21.00 -7.64
C ALA A 392 9.07 -22.05 -7.21
N GLY A 393 8.73 -23.34 -7.33
CA GLY A 393 9.67 -24.44 -7.07
C GLY A 393 10.88 -24.43 -8.00
N LEU A 394 10.67 -24.25 -9.31
CA LEU A 394 11.74 -24.18 -10.31
C LEU A 394 12.58 -22.93 -10.16
N ALA A 395 11.95 -21.78 -9.89
CA ALA A 395 12.64 -20.52 -9.65
C ALA A 395 13.63 -20.64 -8.49
N ARG A 396 13.29 -21.40 -7.43
CA ARG A 396 14.20 -21.69 -6.31
C ARG A 396 15.21 -22.81 -6.58
N LEU A 397 14.89 -23.76 -7.47
CA LEU A 397 15.72 -24.94 -7.74
C LEU A 397 16.80 -24.69 -8.80
N LEU A 398 16.48 -24.03 -9.92
CA LEU A 398 17.41 -23.84 -11.04
C LEU A 398 18.69 -23.09 -10.64
N PRO A 399 18.63 -22.06 -9.77
CA PRO A 399 19.84 -21.41 -9.27
C PRO A 399 20.64 -22.24 -8.27
N SER A 400 20.10 -23.35 -7.73
CA SER A 400 20.65 -24.00 -6.54
C SER A 400 21.66 -25.11 -6.81
N LYS A 401 22.04 -25.37 -8.08
CA LYS A 401 23.06 -26.38 -8.39
C LYS A 401 24.39 -25.99 -7.73
N GLU A 402 24.68 -26.64 -6.60
CA GLU A 402 25.92 -26.59 -5.84
C GLU A 402 26.31 -25.20 -5.29
N ASP A 403 25.37 -24.43 -4.72
CA ASP A 403 25.74 -23.32 -3.81
C ASP A 403 25.77 -23.84 -2.34
N PRO A 404 26.97 -24.03 -1.75
CA PRO A 404 27.10 -24.52 -0.37
C PRO A 404 26.54 -23.58 0.71
N ARG A 405 26.13 -22.35 0.36
CA ARG A 405 25.55 -21.38 1.32
C ARG A 405 24.01 -21.35 1.33
N PHE A 406 23.36 -21.76 0.25
CA PHE A 406 21.90 -21.62 0.06
C PHE A 406 21.13 -22.90 0.41
N GLU A 407 21.68 -24.07 0.04
CA GLU A 407 21.04 -25.37 0.29
C GLU A 407 20.74 -25.66 1.78
N PRO A 408 21.65 -25.37 2.75
CA PRO A 408 21.38 -25.70 4.16
C PRO A 408 20.21 -24.93 4.78
N GLN A 409 19.95 -23.68 4.36
CA GLN A 409 18.85 -22.88 4.92
C GLN A 409 17.49 -23.37 4.41
N GLU A 410 17.39 -23.65 3.12
CA GLU A 410 16.17 -24.20 2.54
C GLU A 410 15.91 -25.63 3.02
N ASP A 411 16.95 -26.46 3.20
CA ASP A 411 16.81 -27.80 3.75
C ASP A 411 16.43 -27.76 5.25
N LYS A 412 16.93 -26.79 6.04
CA LYS A 412 16.43 -26.54 7.41
C LYS A 412 14.95 -26.18 7.41
N LEU A 413 14.52 -25.28 6.51
CA LEU A 413 13.11 -24.91 6.37
C LEU A 413 12.26 -26.13 5.97
N LEU A 414 12.71 -26.91 4.99
CA LEU A 414 12.03 -28.13 4.55
C LEU A 414 11.93 -29.16 5.68
N ALA A 415 13.00 -29.36 6.46
CA ALA A 415 13.00 -30.26 7.62
C ALA A 415 11.90 -29.88 8.62
N SER A 416 11.79 -28.57 8.93
CA SER A 416 10.75 -28.06 9.82
C SER A 416 9.33 -28.25 9.27
N ILE A 417 9.15 -28.07 7.95
CA ILE A 417 7.85 -28.28 7.29
C ILE A 417 7.47 -29.77 7.32
N LEU A 418 8.40 -30.67 7.01
CA LEU A 418 8.16 -32.10 7.03
C LEU A 418 7.92 -32.64 8.44
N GLU A 419 8.47 -32.00 9.47
CA GLU A 419 8.21 -32.34 10.87
C GLU A 419 6.80 -31.95 11.30
N VAL A 420 6.40 -30.71 10.99
CA VAL A 420 5.18 -30.07 11.52
C VAL A 420 3.97 -30.29 10.62
N GLU A 421 4.10 -30.15 9.29
CA GLU A 421 3.00 -30.34 8.34
C GLU A 421 3.12 -31.63 7.52
N GLY A 422 4.29 -32.25 7.47
CA GLY A 422 4.54 -33.43 6.64
C GLY A 422 4.57 -33.12 5.14
N GLY A 423 4.48 -34.16 4.32
CA GLY A 423 4.32 -34.01 2.87
C GLY A 423 2.86 -33.72 2.51
N LEU A 424 2.62 -32.64 1.77
CA LEU A 424 1.29 -32.39 1.19
C LEU A 424 1.01 -33.35 0.03
N LYS A 425 -0.26 -33.67 -0.22
CA LYS A 425 -0.63 -34.35 -1.47
C LYS A 425 -0.31 -33.46 -2.66
N ILE A 426 -0.06 -34.06 -3.81
CA ILE A 426 0.20 -33.32 -5.06
C ILE A 426 -1.01 -32.42 -5.36
N ALA A 427 -2.24 -32.92 -5.20
CA ALA A 427 -3.45 -32.11 -5.39
C ALA A 427 -3.51 -30.91 -4.43
N ASP A 428 -3.19 -31.11 -3.15
CA ASP A 428 -3.23 -30.03 -2.14
C ASP A 428 -2.12 -29.01 -2.37
N LEU A 429 -0.96 -29.46 -2.85
CA LEU A 429 0.17 -28.59 -3.19
C LEU A 429 -0.11 -27.77 -4.46
N PHE A 430 -0.63 -28.39 -5.52
CA PHE A 430 -0.80 -27.76 -6.84
C PHE A 430 -2.17 -27.12 -7.08
N PHE A 431 -3.21 -27.65 -6.45
CA PHE A 431 -4.61 -27.25 -6.62
C PHE A 431 -5.32 -27.18 -5.25
N PRO A 432 -4.78 -26.40 -4.31
CA PRO A 432 -5.44 -26.24 -3.01
C PRO A 432 -6.86 -25.72 -3.23
N THR A 433 -7.82 -26.30 -2.52
CA THR A 433 -9.23 -25.85 -2.53
C THR A 433 -9.34 -24.37 -2.16
N ASN A 434 -8.42 -23.89 -1.33
CA ASN A 434 -8.23 -22.48 -1.03
C ASN A 434 -6.72 -22.12 -1.13
N PRO A 435 -6.27 -21.46 -2.21
CA PRO A 435 -4.86 -21.11 -2.42
C PRO A 435 -4.23 -20.26 -1.32
N ASP A 436 -5.02 -19.43 -0.66
CA ASP A 436 -4.56 -18.54 0.41
C ASP A 436 -4.48 -19.25 1.77
N SER A 437 -4.98 -20.49 1.84
CA SER A 437 -4.93 -21.29 3.08
C SER A 437 -3.57 -21.95 3.34
N ILE A 438 -2.68 -22.00 2.35
CA ILE A 438 -1.35 -22.60 2.46
C ILE A 438 -0.29 -21.49 2.49
N SER A 439 0.52 -21.50 3.54
CA SER A 439 1.68 -20.63 3.70
C SER A 439 2.61 -20.67 2.48
N PRO A 440 3.05 -19.53 1.92
CA PRO A 440 4.09 -19.48 0.89
C PRO A 440 5.36 -20.23 1.27
N TYR A 441 5.80 -20.17 2.53
CA TYR A 441 6.97 -20.91 3.00
C TYR A 441 6.80 -22.42 2.77
N VAL A 442 5.62 -22.95 3.08
CA VAL A 442 5.28 -24.38 2.89
C VAL A 442 5.18 -24.69 1.40
N LYS A 443 4.39 -23.90 0.68
CA LYS A 443 4.10 -24.09 -0.74
C LYS A 443 5.35 -24.02 -1.60
N GLU A 444 6.17 -22.99 -1.43
CA GLU A 444 7.37 -22.77 -2.25
C GLU A 444 8.48 -23.77 -1.90
N SER A 445 8.67 -24.09 -0.62
CA SER A 445 9.66 -25.11 -0.20
C SER A 445 9.28 -26.51 -0.67
N LEU A 446 8.03 -26.94 -0.46
CA LEU A 446 7.56 -28.24 -0.96
C LEU A 446 7.51 -28.28 -2.49
N SER A 447 7.19 -27.18 -3.16
CA SER A 447 7.24 -27.13 -4.62
C SER A 447 8.66 -27.26 -5.16
N ARG A 448 9.64 -26.62 -4.51
CA ARG A 448 11.06 -26.80 -4.82
C ARG A 448 11.48 -28.25 -4.65
N GLU A 449 11.10 -28.88 -3.54
CA GLU A 449 11.41 -30.29 -3.28
C GLU A 449 10.69 -31.23 -4.26
N PHE A 450 9.46 -30.91 -4.66
CA PHE A 450 8.75 -31.65 -5.70
C PHE A 450 9.44 -31.52 -7.06
N ALA A 451 9.85 -30.31 -7.45
CA ALA A 451 10.61 -30.09 -8.68
C ALA A 451 11.93 -30.87 -8.66
N ARG A 452 12.62 -30.94 -7.50
CA ARG A 452 13.83 -31.74 -7.28
C ARG A 452 13.55 -33.24 -7.41
N PHE A 453 12.46 -33.73 -6.83
CA PHE A 453 12.01 -35.11 -6.94
C PHE A 453 11.78 -35.52 -8.40
N ILE A 454 11.02 -34.71 -9.16
CA ILE A 454 10.77 -34.99 -10.58
C ILE A 454 12.07 -34.85 -11.39
N LEU A 455 12.90 -33.85 -11.12
CA LEU A 455 14.19 -33.64 -11.79
C LEU A 455 15.10 -34.87 -11.66
N ARG A 456 15.26 -35.40 -10.45
CA ARG A 456 16.12 -36.58 -10.18
C ARG A 456 15.64 -37.84 -10.89
N ARG A 457 14.32 -38.01 -11.03
CA ARG A 457 13.73 -39.22 -11.60
C ARG A 457 13.51 -39.17 -13.11
N TYR A 458 13.21 -38.00 -13.64
CA TYR A 458 12.73 -37.83 -15.02
C TYR A 458 13.58 -36.88 -15.87
N GLY A 459 14.51 -36.15 -15.25
CA GLY A 459 15.40 -35.20 -15.93
C GLY A 459 14.77 -33.83 -16.19
N LEU A 460 15.63 -32.83 -16.41
CA LEU A 460 15.24 -31.42 -16.52
C LEU A 460 14.27 -31.15 -17.67
N THR A 461 14.48 -31.79 -18.82
CA THR A 461 13.63 -31.64 -20.01
C THR A 461 12.17 -31.98 -19.71
N LYS A 462 11.92 -33.07 -18.96
CA LYS A 462 10.56 -33.48 -18.59
C LYS A 462 9.93 -32.51 -17.58
N VAL A 463 10.70 -32.03 -16.61
CA VAL A 463 10.22 -31.03 -15.63
C VAL A 463 9.85 -29.70 -16.32
N LEU A 464 10.67 -29.22 -17.25
CA LEU A 464 10.38 -27.98 -17.98
C LEU A 464 9.18 -28.15 -18.94
N ALA A 465 9.02 -29.32 -19.56
CA ALA A 465 7.83 -29.64 -20.35
C ALA A 465 6.57 -29.66 -19.46
N LEU A 466 6.71 -30.18 -18.24
CA LEU A 466 5.66 -30.18 -17.22
C LEU A 466 5.25 -28.77 -16.80
N TYR A 467 6.23 -27.88 -16.58
CA TYR A 467 5.99 -26.48 -16.29
C TYR A 467 5.34 -25.75 -17.47
N ALA A 468 5.78 -26.02 -18.70
CA ALA A 468 5.24 -25.37 -19.90
C ALA A 468 3.75 -25.72 -20.16
N ARG A 469 3.28 -26.86 -19.65
CA ARG A 469 1.88 -27.28 -19.73
C ARG A 469 1.15 -26.89 -18.44
N ALA A 470 0.04 -26.16 -18.56
CA ALA A 470 -0.80 -25.84 -17.42
C ALA A 470 -1.56 -27.09 -16.98
N PHE A 471 -1.08 -27.79 -15.94
CA PHE A 471 -1.87 -28.84 -15.30
C PHE A 471 -3.20 -28.26 -14.81
N THR A 472 -4.31 -28.90 -15.15
CA THR A 472 -5.63 -28.53 -14.62
C THR A 472 -6.22 -29.66 -13.79
N SER A 473 -7.05 -29.31 -12.80
CA SER A 473 -7.77 -30.30 -12.01
C SER A 473 -8.75 -31.08 -12.91
N GLY A 474 -8.43 -32.35 -13.21
CA GLY A 474 -9.32 -33.26 -13.96
C GLY A 474 -8.65 -34.06 -15.08
N SER A 475 -7.56 -33.58 -15.69
CA SER A 475 -6.81 -34.27 -16.76
C SER A 475 -5.49 -34.92 -16.29
N GLY A 476 -5.19 -34.79 -15.00
CA GLY A 476 -3.86 -35.09 -14.44
C GLY A 476 -3.34 -36.49 -14.70
N ASP A 477 -4.19 -37.53 -14.72
CA ASP A 477 -3.72 -38.90 -14.95
C ASP A 477 -3.30 -39.15 -16.40
N LEU A 478 -4.00 -38.55 -17.38
CA LEU A 478 -3.61 -38.65 -18.80
C LEU A 478 -2.30 -37.89 -19.06
N GLU A 479 -2.21 -36.67 -18.55
CA GLU A 479 -1.04 -35.80 -18.71
C GLU A 479 0.21 -36.37 -18.01
N VAL A 480 0.07 -36.89 -16.78
CA VAL A 480 1.16 -37.55 -16.05
C VAL A 480 1.59 -38.84 -16.76
N ARG A 481 0.65 -39.64 -17.29
CA ARG A 481 0.98 -40.84 -18.08
C ARG A 481 1.72 -40.50 -19.37
N GLU A 482 1.27 -39.52 -20.13
CA GLU A 482 1.92 -39.10 -21.37
C GLU A 482 3.35 -38.59 -21.13
N MET A 483 3.56 -37.78 -20.09
CA MET A 483 4.83 -37.08 -19.89
C MET A 483 5.84 -37.86 -19.05
N LEU A 484 5.38 -38.44 -17.95
CA LEU A 484 6.21 -39.09 -16.95
C LEU A 484 6.17 -40.63 -17.06
N SER A 485 5.32 -41.18 -17.95
CA SER A 485 5.17 -42.63 -18.14
C SER A 485 4.80 -43.36 -16.84
N THR A 486 4.02 -42.70 -15.97
CA THR A 486 3.51 -43.23 -14.69
C THR A 486 2.05 -42.81 -14.51
N SER A 487 1.30 -43.47 -13.63
CA SER A 487 -0.01 -42.95 -13.20
C SER A 487 0.14 -41.87 -12.13
N TYR A 488 -0.86 -41.01 -12.00
CA TYR A 488 -0.97 -40.02 -10.94
C TYR A 488 -0.99 -40.69 -9.56
N ALA A 489 -1.69 -41.82 -9.41
CA ALA A 489 -1.74 -42.58 -8.16
C ALA A 489 -0.36 -43.10 -7.74
N GLN A 490 0.42 -43.64 -8.69
CA GLN A 490 1.78 -44.07 -8.41
C GLN A 490 2.69 -42.88 -8.09
N LEU A 491 2.58 -41.77 -8.85
CA LEU A 491 3.33 -40.55 -8.60
C LEU A 491 3.06 -39.98 -7.19
N GLN A 492 1.80 -39.98 -6.77
CA GLN A 492 1.38 -39.55 -5.44
C GLN A 492 1.95 -40.46 -4.32
N SER A 493 1.97 -41.77 -4.54
CA SER A 493 2.57 -42.74 -3.61
C SER A 493 4.08 -42.52 -3.48
N ASP A 494 4.76 -42.38 -4.62
CA ASP A 494 6.20 -42.17 -4.67
C ASP A 494 6.62 -40.82 -4.05
N TRP A 495 5.82 -39.78 -4.26
CA TRP A 495 6.00 -38.48 -3.63
C TRP A 495 5.87 -38.55 -2.10
N ALA A 496 4.84 -39.25 -1.60
CA ALA A 496 4.65 -39.43 -0.17
C ALA A 496 5.83 -40.19 0.47
N LYS A 497 6.32 -41.23 -0.21
CA LYS A 497 7.52 -41.96 0.19
C LYS A 497 8.76 -41.06 0.23
N HIS A 498 8.96 -40.27 -0.83
CA HIS A 498 10.07 -39.30 -0.92
C HIS A 498 10.06 -38.29 0.23
N CYS A 499 8.89 -37.74 0.58
CA CYS A 499 8.76 -36.83 1.73
C CYS A 499 9.17 -37.48 3.05
N LEU A 500 8.79 -38.75 3.27
CA LEU A 500 9.16 -39.51 4.46
C LEU A 500 10.66 -39.77 4.51
N GLU A 501 11.27 -40.18 3.40
CA GLU A 501 12.72 -40.40 3.27
C GLU A 501 13.48 -39.09 3.53
N ARG A 502 13.07 -37.97 2.92
CA ARG A 502 13.66 -36.65 3.17
C ARG A 502 13.52 -36.20 4.63
N ARG A 503 12.37 -36.47 5.26
CA ARG A 503 12.19 -36.19 6.69
C ARG A 503 13.21 -36.96 7.53
N GLN A 504 13.38 -38.26 7.28
CA GLN A 504 14.34 -39.10 8.00
C GLN A 504 15.79 -38.67 7.77
N GLU A 505 16.11 -38.17 6.57
CA GLU A 505 17.44 -37.67 6.22
C GLU A 505 17.75 -36.34 6.89
N LEU A 506 16.81 -35.40 6.90
CA LEU A 506 17.07 -34.01 7.30
C LEU A 506 16.93 -33.76 8.80
N LEU A 507 15.99 -34.42 9.49
CA LEU A 507 15.76 -34.17 10.92
C LEU A 507 17.00 -34.42 11.80
N PRO A 508 17.82 -35.47 11.58
CA PRO A 508 19.05 -35.65 12.34
C PRO A 508 20.10 -34.56 12.09
N GLN A 509 20.10 -33.94 10.90
CA GLN A 509 21.09 -32.93 10.49
C GLN A 509 20.80 -31.55 11.07
N PHE A 510 19.52 -31.17 11.10
CA PHE A 510 19.08 -29.86 11.60
C PHE A 510 18.54 -29.92 13.04
N GLY A 511 18.58 -31.11 13.65
CA GLY A 511 18.22 -31.40 15.03
C GLY A 511 16.71 -31.57 15.25
N GLN A 512 16.33 -32.40 16.22
CA GLN A 512 15.04 -32.22 16.90
C GLN A 512 15.15 -30.91 17.69
N VAL A 513 14.46 -29.86 17.26
CA VAL A 513 14.44 -28.60 18.02
C VAL A 513 13.77 -28.90 19.37
N ALA A 514 14.49 -28.59 20.46
CA ALA A 514 14.18 -29.02 21.82
C ALA A 514 12.68 -28.92 22.13
N HIS A 515 12.09 -30.05 22.54
CA HIS A 515 10.70 -30.11 22.96
C HIS A 515 10.57 -29.64 24.41
N GLY A 516 10.30 -28.35 24.59
CA GLY A 516 9.99 -27.79 25.91
C GLY A 516 10.08 -26.26 25.93
N PRO A 517 9.50 -25.59 26.95
CA PRO A 517 9.83 -24.21 27.21
C PRO A 517 11.34 -24.09 27.31
N ARG A 518 11.91 -23.00 26.79
CA ARG A 518 13.30 -22.66 27.11
C ARG A 518 13.37 -22.73 28.64
N GLN A 519 14.24 -23.57 29.19
CA GLN A 519 14.56 -23.46 30.61
C GLN A 519 15.21 -22.09 30.76
N LEU A 520 14.37 -21.09 31.01
CA LEU A 520 14.82 -19.83 31.55
C LEU A 520 15.45 -20.21 32.88
N ASP A 521 16.77 -20.02 32.99
CA ASP A 521 17.42 -20.10 34.29
C ASP A 521 16.55 -19.29 35.26
N PRO A 522 16.23 -19.81 36.46
CA PRO A 522 15.37 -19.13 37.44
C PRO A 522 15.84 -17.70 37.83
N GLY A 523 17.01 -17.26 37.34
CA GLY A 523 17.53 -15.90 37.45
C GLY A 523 17.75 -15.12 36.13
N VAL A 524 17.55 -15.70 34.94
CA VAL A 524 17.68 -14.97 33.66
C VAL A 524 16.33 -14.35 33.29
N LEU A 525 16.17 -13.09 33.66
CA LEU A 525 14.94 -12.32 33.45
C LEU A 525 14.89 -11.72 32.05
N ILE A 526 13.71 -11.73 31.42
CA ILE A 526 13.44 -10.96 30.20
C ILE A 526 13.77 -9.47 30.49
N PRO A 527 14.66 -8.82 29.73
CA PRO A 527 14.96 -7.41 29.95
C PRO A 527 13.71 -6.55 29.82
N PHE A 528 13.63 -5.45 30.56
CA PHE A 528 12.43 -4.61 30.50
C PHE A 528 12.23 -4.00 29.12
N GLN A 529 10.99 -4.04 28.63
CA GLN A 529 10.65 -3.65 27.27
C GLN A 529 9.88 -2.32 27.28
N LYS A 530 10.48 -1.29 26.69
CA LYS A 530 9.86 0.02 26.46
C LYS A 530 9.21 0.03 25.09
N GLY A 531 7.97 -0.42 25.04
CA GLY A 531 7.26 -0.77 23.82
C GLY A 531 6.25 0.26 23.34
N MET A 532 5.99 0.24 22.03
CA MET A 532 4.86 0.91 21.37
C MET A 532 4.22 -0.05 20.38
N SER A 533 2.90 -0.13 20.33
CA SER A 533 2.19 -0.85 19.29
C SER A 533 2.09 -0.01 18.02
N LEU A 534 2.77 -0.44 16.96
CA LEU A 534 2.77 0.22 15.65
C LEU A 534 1.72 -0.47 14.78
N SER A 535 0.57 0.18 14.57
CA SER A 535 -0.54 -0.34 13.77
C SER A 535 -0.38 0.01 12.30
N ALA A 536 -0.41 -0.98 11.41
CA ALA A 536 -0.50 -0.76 9.98
C ALA A 536 -1.87 -0.17 9.62
N GLU A 537 -1.90 0.97 8.95
CA GLU A 537 -3.13 1.57 8.47
C GLU A 537 -3.02 2.02 7.01
N GLY A 538 -3.80 1.36 6.14
CA GLY A 538 -3.84 1.54 4.69
C GLY A 538 -2.73 0.82 3.92
N GLY A 539 -2.81 0.81 2.59
CA GLY A 539 -1.96 -0.04 1.73
C GLY A 539 -0.58 0.53 1.44
N ALA A 540 -0.02 0.24 0.26
CA ALA A 540 1.31 0.66 -0.18
C ALA A 540 1.72 2.12 0.16
N ARG A 541 0.78 3.06 0.25
CA ARG A 541 1.05 4.48 0.51
C ARG A 541 1.05 4.91 1.98
N THR A 542 0.59 4.06 2.89
CA THR A 542 0.34 4.45 4.29
C THR A 542 0.58 3.31 5.29
N GLY A 543 0.66 2.06 4.84
CA GLY A 543 1.07 0.89 5.62
C GLY A 543 2.58 0.80 5.80
N TYR A 544 3.07 -0.37 6.22
CA TYR A 544 4.49 -0.57 6.56
C TYR A 544 5.49 -0.38 5.41
N LEU A 545 5.03 -0.43 4.15
CA LEU A 545 5.88 -0.12 3.00
C LEU A 545 6.12 1.38 2.78
N SER A 546 5.37 2.25 3.46
CA SER A 546 5.38 3.70 3.24
C SER A 546 6.57 4.42 3.87
N GLU A 547 6.87 5.61 3.35
CA GLU A 547 7.80 6.56 3.98
C GLU A 547 7.27 7.03 5.35
N ALA A 548 5.94 7.19 5.49
CA ALA A 548 5.32 7.63 6.73
C ALA A 548 5.50 6.62 7.88
N ALA A 549 5.59 5.32 7.57
CA ALA A 549 5.89 4.29 8.55
C ALA A 549 7.34 4.38 9.03
N SER A 550 8.29 4.66 8.12
CA SER A 550 9.70 4.90 8.48
C SER A 550 9.85 6.15 9.36
N ASP A 551 9.21 7.27 8.99
CA ASP A 551 9.19 8.51 9.80
C ASP A 551 8.58 8.28 11.19
N SER A 552 7.65 7.34 11.30
CA SER A 552 7.04 6.98 12.58
C SER A 552 8.07 6.32 13.50
N LEU A 553 8.94 5.46 13.00
CA LEU A 553 10.02 4.87 13.79
C LEU A 553 10.97 5.93 14.35
N ASP A 554 11.33 6.94 13.56
CA ASP A 554 12.17 8.07 14.02
C ASP A 554 11.49 8.88 15.13
N GLN A 555 10.16 9.01 15.08
CA GLN A 555 9.39 9.67 16.14
C GLN A 555 9.32 8.81 17.41
N LEU A 556 9.22 7.50 17.29
CA LEU A 556 9.21 6.59 18.43
C LEU A 556 10.53 6.62 19.21
N GLN A 557 11.67 6.72 18.52
CA GLN A 557 12.97 6.87 19.19
C GLN A 557 13.06 8.12 20.07
N LYS A 558 12.39 9.22 19.68
CA LYS A 558 12.32 10.45 20.49
C LYS A 558 11.53 10.27 21.79
N LEU A 559 10.74 9.20 21.90
CA LEU A 559 10.02 8.81 23.11
C LEU A 559 10.76 7.73 23.91
N HIS A 560 12.02 7.45 23.59
CA HIS A 560 12.82 6.39 24.21
C HIS A 560 12.20 4.98 24.08
N VAL A 561 11.43 4.78 23.01
CA VAL A 561 10.93 3.44 22.64
C VAL A 561 12.10 2.58 22.19
N GLU A 562 12.15 1.35 22.69
CA GLU A 562 13.17 0.35 22.38
C GLU A 562 12.56 -0.87 21.66
N TRP A 563 11.23 -1.01 21.71
CA TRP A 563 10.49 -2.11 21.10
C TRP A 563 9.28 -1.61 20.32
N ILE A 564 9.01 -2.24 19.18
CA ILE A 564 7.71 -2.09 18.49
C ILE A 564 6.97 -3.43 18.49
N SER A 565 5.66 -3.40 18.72
CA SER A 565 4.81 -4.53 18.32
C SER A 565 4.23 -4.26 16.94
N VAL A 566 4.27 -5.27 16.06
CA VAL A 566 3.63 -5.24 14.74
C VAL A 566 2.59 -6.35 14.66
N MET A 567 1.39 -6.01 14.16
CA MET A 567 0.21 -6.85 14.31
C MET A 567 -0.37 -7.27 12.95
N PRO A 568 0.11 -8.34 12.30
CA PRO A 568 -0.57 -8.86 11.12
C PRO A 568 -1.93 -9.42 11.49
N PHE A 569 -2.96 -9.18 10.68
CA PHE A 569 -4.29 -9.74 10.90
C PHE A 569 -4.60 -10.96 10.01
N ALA A 570 -5.22 -11.96 10.63
CA ALA A 570 -6.09 -12.91 9.94
C ALA A 570 -7.56 -12.56 10.20
N PHE A 571 -8.44 -13.02 9.33
CA PHE A 571 -9.83 -12.64 9.31
C PHE A 571 -10.72 -13.89 9.42
N LEU A 572 -11.86 -13.73 10.08
CA LEU A 572 -12.88 -14.78 10.17
C LEU A 572 -14.02 -14.51 9.18
N SER A 573 -14.49 -15.57 8.53
CA SER A 573 -15.70 -15.59 7.71
C SER A 573 -16.56 -16.80 8.02
N GLY A 574 -17.84 -16.77 7.65
CA GLY A 574 -18.75 -17.90 7.84
C GLY A 574 -19.74 -17.67 8.99
N GLU A 575 -20.41 -18.75 9.41
CA GLU A 575 -21.45 -18.71 10.43
C GLU A 575 -20.85 -18.60 11.84
N GLN A 576 -21.54 -17.90 12.73
CA GLN A 576 -21.14 -17.81 14.13
C GLN A 576 -21.09 -19.21 14.76
N GLY A 577 -20.00 -19.54 15.44
CA GLY A 577 -19.76 -20.89 15.97
C GLY A 577 -19.05 -21.84 15.00
N ASN A 578 -19.04 -21.57 13.70
CA ASN A 578 -18.30 -22.36 12.70
C ASN A 578 -17.57 -21.45 11.68
N PRO A 579 -16.74 -20.50 12.12
CA PRO A 579 -16.01 -19.62 11.22
C PRO A 579 -14.79 -20.31 10.61
N GLU A 580 -14.42 -19.87 9.41
CA GLU A 580 -13.17 -20.20 8.73
C GLU A 580 -12.18 -19.03 8.84
N ILE A 581 -10.88 -19.36 8.93
CA ILE A 581 -9.79 -18.39 8.96
C ILE A 581 -9.18 -18.22 7.57
N TYR A 582 -9.05 -16.97 7.15
CA TYR A 582 -8.28 -16.56 5.97
C TYR A 582 -7.31 -15.44 6.33
N PHE A 583 -6.13 -15.43 5.71
CA PHE A 583 -5.14 -14.36 5.90
C PHE A 583 -4.39 -14.07 4.61
N ALA A 584 -4.23 -12.79 4.30
CA ALA A 584 -3.54 -12.34 3.10
C ALA A 584 -2.08 -12.02 3.45
N HIS A 585 -1.17 -12.86 2.94
CA HIS A 585 0.28 -12.69 3.07
C HIS A 585 0.90 -11.85 1.93
N ARG A 586 0.09 -11.49 0.90
CA ARG A 586 0.45 -10.63 -0.25
C ARG A 586 -0.64 -9.59 -0.49
N GLY A 587 -0.27 -8.46 -1.09
CA GLY A 587 -1.21 -7.41 -1.52
C GLY A 587 -2.05 -6.76 -0.40
N SER A 588 -1.81 -7.11 0.87
CA SER A 588 -2.44 -6.55 2.06
C SER A 588 -1.55 -5.47 2.69
N TRP A 589 -2.10 -4.74 3.66
CA TRP A 589 -1.39 -3.67 4.37
C TRP A 589 -0.29 -4.22 5.30
N GLU A 590 -0.41 -5.51 5.64
CA GLU A 590 0.41 -6.28 6.56
C GLU A 590 0.95 -7.54 5.86
N SER A 591 1.26 -7.42 4.56
CA SER A 591 1.88 -8.51 3.80
C SER A 591 3.24 -8.88 4.38
N ASP A 592 3.73 -10.07 4.06
CA ASP A 592 5.04 -10.55 4.52
C ASP A 592 6.15 -9.56 4.19
N ASP A 593 6.12 -9.00 2.98
CA ASP A 593 7.11 -8.01 2.55
C ASP A 593 7.02 -6.69 3.32
N SER A 594 5.79 -6.27 3.66
CA SER A 594 5.58 -5.08 4.46
C SER A 594 6.15 -5.25 5.88
N LEU A 595 5.99 -6.45 6.46
CA LEU A 595 6.52 -6.83 7.76
C LEU A 595 8.05 -6.96 7.73
N ARG A 596 8.62 -7.57 6.68
CA ARG A 596 10.07 -7.63 6.46
C ARG A 596 10.68 -6.22 6.45
N LYS A 597 10.11 -5.31 5.66
CA LYS A 597 10.64 -3.94 5.55
C LYS A 597 10.57 -3.21 6.89
N ILE A 598 9.42 -3.17 7.56
CA ILE A 598 9.32 -2.40 8.81
C ILE A 598 10.14 -3.01 9.93
N ALA A 599 10.24 -4.36 10.00
CA ALA A 599 11.09 -5.03 10.97
C ALA A 599 12.56 -4.68 10.75
N TRP A 600 13.02 -4.70 9.50
CA TRP A 600 14.38 -4.27 9.18
C TRP A 600 14.61 -2.79 9.50
N GLU A 601 13.69 -1.90 9.13
CA GLU A 601 13.80 -0.46 9.40
C GLU A 601 13.87 -0.18 10.91
N ALA A 602 13.09 -0.92 11.71
CA ALA A 602 13.12 -0.84 13.16
C ALA A 602 14.45 -1.34 13.73
N GLN A 603 14.90 -2.52 13.31
CA GLN A 603 16.16 -3.12 13.78
C GLN A 603 17.38 -2.28 13.41
N SER A 604 17.39 -1.65 12.23
CA SER A 604 18.45 -0.74 11.79
C SER A 604 18.58 0.51 12.70
N ARG A 605 17.51 0.83 13.43
CA ARG A 605 17.43 1.90 14.43
C ARG A 605 17.66 1.39 15.86
N GLY A 606 18.04 0.13 16.01
CA GLY A 606 18.24 -0.52 17.32
C GLY A 606 16.94 -0.91 18.03
N LEU A 607 15.77 -0.78 17.38
CA LEU A 607 14.50 -1.22 17.93
C LEU A 607 14.36 -2.74 17.80
N LYS A 608 13.80 -3.38 18.81
CA LYS A 608 13.42 -4.80 18.76
C LYS A 608 11.98 -4.96 18.27
N VAL A 609 11.71 -6.08 17.61
CA VAL A 609 10.40 -6.37 17.01
C VAL A 609 9.70 -7.45 17.83
N PHE A 610 8.48 -7.15 18.24
CA PHE A 610 7.52 -8.10 18.78
C PHE A 610 6.45 -8.37 17.72
N LEU A 611 6.42 -9.58 17.15
CA LEU A 611 5.42 -9.99 16.17
C LEU A 611 4.18 -10.51 16.90
N LYS A 612 3.04 -9.85 16.71
CA LYS A 612 1.82 -10.11 17.46
C LYS A 612 0.65 -10.39 16.50
N PRO A 613 0.49 -11.63 15.99
CA PRO A 613 -0.62 -12.02 15.12
C PRO A 613 -1.99 -11.81 15.78
N HIS A 614 -2.91 -11.17 15.07
CA HIS A 614 -4.27 -10.87 15.54
C HIS A 614 -5.35 -11.57 14.68
N LEU A 615 -6.51 -11.82 15.28
CA LEU A 615 -7.73 -12.16 14.55
C LEU A 615 -8.65 -10.95 14.47
N TRP A 616 -9.35 -10.80 13.34
CA TRP A 616 -10.40 -9.81 13.16
C TRP A 616 -11.68 -10.46 12.64
N THR A 617 -12.82 -9.96 13.13
CA THR A 617 -14.14 -10.36 12.69
C THR A 617 -15.10 -9.19 12.85
N SER A 618 -16.02 -9.04 11.90
CA SER A 618 -17.08 -8.03 11.96
C SER A 618 -18.30 -8.48 12.77
N ALA A 619 -18.38 -9.77 13.13
CA ALA A 619 -19.60 -10.35 13.71
C ALA A 619 -19.62 -10.29 15.25
N VAL A 620 -18.49 -10.57 15.90
CA VAL A 620 -18.34 -10.63 17.36
C VAL A 620 -16.95 -10.14 17.77
N SER A 621 -16.77 -9.69 19.02
CA SER A 621 -15.41 -9.50 19.56
C SER A 621 -14.68 -10.86 19.62
N THR A 622 -13.35 -10.87 19.44
CA THR A 622 -12.53 -12.07 19.62
C THR A 622 -12.60 -12.62 21.04
N VAL A 623 -12.80 -11.74 22.03
CA VAL A 623 -13.06 -12.11 23.43
C VAL A 623 -14.31 -12.98 23.56
N GLU A 624 -15.35 -12.69 22.76
CA GLU A 624 -16.64 -13.41 22.76
C GLU A 624 -16.71 -14.53 21.73
N LEU A 625 -15.62 -14.80 21.01
CA LEU A 625 -15.57 -15.83 19.99
C LEU A 625 -15.67 -17.22 20.62
N LYS A 626 -16.67 -17.98 20.20
CA LYS A 626 -16.91 -19.37 20.61
C LYS A 626 -17.04 -20.25 19.38
N ILE A 627 -16.65 -21.51 19.51
CA ILE A 627 -16.79 -22.54 18.47
C ILE A 627 -17.85 -23.55 18.92
N SER A 628 -18.74 -23.94 18.02
CA SER A 628 -20.00 -24.61 18.36
C SER A 628 -19.83 -26.03 18.90
N ASP A 629 -18.89 -26.79 18.32
CA ASP A 629 -18.69 -28.21 18.58
C ASP A 629 -17.27 -28.65 18.20
N ALA A 630 -16.91 -29.89 18.57
CA ALA A 630 -15.58 -30.45 18.34
C ALA A 630 -15.17 -30.51 16.85
N LYS A 631 -16.13 -30.70 15.93
CA LYS A 631 -15.83 -30.76 14.49
C LYS A 631 -15.58 -29.37 13.94
N ALA A 632 -16.36 -28.37 14.37
CA ALA A 632 -16.10 -26.97 14.07
C ALA A 632 -14.75 -26.52 14.67
N TRP A 633 -14.44 -26.95 15.90
CA TRP A 633 -13.16 -26.68 16.56
C TRP A 633 -12.00 -27.20 15.73
N TYR A 634 -12.01 -28.47 15.35
CA TYR A 634 -10.92 -29.05 14.55
C TYR A 634 -10.67 -28.28 13.26
N ARG A 635 -11.73 -27.85 12.57
CA ARG A 635 -11.62 -27.05 11.34
C ARG A 635 -11.05 -25.67 11.60
N TRP A 636 -11.57 -24.98 12.61
CA TRP A 636 -11.12 -23.64 13.00
C TRP A 636 -9.67 -23.68 13.46
N PHE A 637 -9.33 -24.60 14.38
CA PHE A 637 -7.99 -24.74 14.95
C PHE A 637 -6.97 -25.12 13.88
N ALA A 638 -7.34 -25.98 12.91
CA ALA A 638 -6.47 -26.25 11.76
C ALA A 638 -6.19 -24.98 10.94
N GLY A 639 -7.17 -24.08 10.78
CA GLY A 639 -6.98 -22.76 10.15
C GLY A 639 -6.08 -21.83 10.98
N TYR A 640 -6.33 -21.77 12.28
CA TYR A 640 -5.57 -20.95 13.22
C TYR A 640 -4.11 -21.39 13.31
N ARG A 641 -3.88 -22.70 13.43
CA ARG A 641 -2.56 -23.32 13.39
C ARG A 641 -1.80 -22.94 12.12
N ARG A 642 -2.42 -23.03 10.92
CA ARG A 642 -1.76 -22.63 9.67
C ARG A 642 -1.33 -21.16 9.67
N TYR A 643 -2.20 -20.28 10.18
CA TYR A 643 -1.89 -18.86 10.30
C TYR A 643 -0.73 -18.59 11.27
N ILE A 644 -0.79 -19.14 12.48
CA ILE A 644 0.24 -18.94 13.50
C ILE A 644 1.60 -19.51 13.07
N LEU A 645 1.63 -20.71 12.47
CA LEU A 645 2.89 -21.31 12.00
C LEU A 645 3.48 -20.56 10.79
N HIS A 646 2.65 -19.93 9.95
CA HIS A 646 3.13 -19.03 8.91
C HIS A 646 3.79 -17.79 9.53
N GLN A 647 3.14 -17.16 10.50
CA GLN A 647 3.67 -15.98 11.18
C GLN A 647 4.92 -16.30 12.02
N ALA A 648 5.03 -17.50 12.62
CA ALA A 648 6.23 -17.92 13.34
C ALA A 648 7.46 -18.02 12.43
N ARG A 649 7.28 -18.56 11.20
CA ARG A 649 8.35 -18.61 10.19
C ARG A 649 8.77 -17.22 9.75
N LEU A 650 7.80 -16.32 9.51
CA LEU A 650 8.10 -14.93 9.20
C LEU A 650 8.83 -14.27 10.38
N GLY A 651 8.42 -14.52 11.62
CA GLY A 651 9.07 -14.06 12.84
C GLY A 651 10.54 -14.46 12.92
N GLU A 652 10.85 -15.72 12.59
CA GLU A 652 12.23 -16.22 12.54
C GLU A 652 13.02 -15.54 11.42
N GLU A 653 12.44 -15.39 10.23
CA GLU A 653 13.08 -14.74 9.08
C GLU A 653 13.45 -13.28 9.39
N ILE A 654 12.50 -12.52 9.95
CA ILE A 654 12.70 -11.11 10.32
C ILE A 654 13.46 -10.94 11.64
N ARG A 655 13.83 -12.04 12.31
CA ARG A 655 14.49 -12.03 13.63
C ARG A 655 13.70 -11.23 14.66
N ALA A 656 12.38 -11.42 14.69
CA ALA A 656 11.57 -10.91 15.78
C ALA A 656 12.14 -11.44 17.10
N ALA A 657 12.24 -10.56 18.10
CA ALA A 657 12.76 -10.95 19.42
C ALA A 657 11.67 -11.64 20.25
N MET A 658 10.40 -11.42 19.92
CA MET A 658 9.25 -11.99 20.61
C MET A 658 8.11 -12.28 19.62
N PHE A 659 7.31 -13.29 19.93
CA PHE A 659 6.15 -13.72 19.16
C PHE A 659 4.96 -14.05 20.08
N SER A 660 3.75 -13.62 19.69
CA SER A 660 2.53 -14.01 20.40
C SER A 660 1.82 -15.17 19.71
N VAL A 661 1.54 -16.26 20.42
CA VAL A 661 0.77 -17.40 19.89
C VAL A 661 -0.73 -17.11 19.82
N GLY A 662 -1.21 -16.05 20.47
CA GLY A 662 -2.59 -15.56 20.40
C GLY A 662 -2.81 -14.22 21.09
N ASN A 663 -3.94 -13.57 20.78
CA ASN A 663 -4.32 -12.28 21.34
C ASN A 663 -5.84 -12.22 21.61
N GLU A 664 -6.23 -12.08 22.88
CA GLU A 664 -7.61 -11.90 23.32
C GLU A 664 -8.60 -12.96 22.81
N LEU A 665 -8.24 -14.23 22.98
CA LEU A 665 -9.06 -15.38 22.55
C LEU A 665 -9.72 -16.06 23.75
N THR A 666 -10.29 -15.26 24.64
CA THR A 666 -10.70 -15.63 26.01
C THR A 666 -11.46 -16.96 26.10
N HIS A 667 -12.60 -17.12 25.41
CA HIS A 667 -13.35 -18.38 25.51
C HIS A 667 -12.60 -19.57 24.88
N LEU A 668 -11.79 -19.35 23.86
CA LEU A 668 -11.04 -20.41 23.16
C LEU A 668 -9.80 -20.85 23.93
N ALA A 669 -9.15 -19.93 24.65
CA ALA A 669 -7.96 -20.20 25.46
C ALA A 669 -8.31 -20.85 26.81
N LEU A 670 -9.50 -20.55 27.35
CA LEU A 670 -9.94 -21.06 28.65
C LEU A 670 -10.69 -22.40 28.58
N ASP A 671 -11.06 -22.86 27.38
CA ASP A 671 -11.75 -24.13 27.19
C ASP A 671 -10.84 -25.32 27.57
N PRO A 672 -11.15 -26.05 28.66
CA PRO A 672 -10.32 -27.17 29.11
C PRO A 672 -10.29 -28.33 28.12
N ALA A 673 -11.29 -28.47 27.24
CA ALA A 673 -11.30 -29.52 26.21
C ALA A 673 -10.19 -29.33 25.16
N HIS A 674 -9.63 -28.12 25.07
CA HIS A 674 -8.73 -27.71 24.01
C HIS A 674 -7.37 -27.19 24.51
N GLU A 675 -7.07 -27.35 25.80
CA GLU A 675 -5.78 -26.96 26.38
C GLU A 675 -4.60 -27.69 25.70
N SER A 676 -4.76 -28.97 25.38
CA SER A 676 -3.73 -29.76 24.68
C SER A 676 -3.43 -29.24 23.28
N ASP A 677 -4.45 -28.72 22.57
CA ASP A 677 -4.27 -28.17 21.24
C ASP A 677 -3.38 -26.92 21.30
N TRP A 678 -3.62 -26.04 22.28
CA TRP A 678 -2.79 -24.86 22.53
C TRP A 678 -1.34 -25.21 22.88
N ARG A 679 -1.14 -26.22 23.74
CA ARG A 679 0.20 -26.68 24.13
C ARG A 679 0.96 -27.27 22.93
N GLU A 680 0.28 -28.02 22.07
CA GLU A 680 0.87 -28.54 20.83
C GLU A 680 1.26 -27.39 19.89
N LEU A 681 0.38 -26.41 19.68
CA LEU A 681 0.69 -25.25 18.85
C LEU A 681 1.90 -24.44 19.38
N ILE A 682 1.99 -24.24 20.70
CA ILE A 682 3.15 -23.56 21.32
C ILE A 682 4.43 -24.37 21.07
N ALA A 683 4.38 -25.69 21.20
CA ALA A 683 5.53 -26.55 20.94
C ALA A 683 5.97 -26.45 19.46
N GLU A 684 5.03 -26.42 18.53
CA GLU A 684 5.32 -26.25 17.10
C GLU A 684 5.89 -24.87 16.77
N VAL A 685 5.36 -23.80 17.37
CA VAL A 685 5.93 -22.45 17.23
C VAL A 685 7.38 -22.43 17.71
N ARG A 686 7.70 -23.06 18.85
CA ARG A 686 9.07 -23.15 19.37
C ARG A 686 10.03 -23.93 18.47
N ARG A 687 9.53 -24.83 17.62
CA ARG A 687 10.36 -25.49 16.59
C ARG A 687 10.71 -24.55 15.44
N LEU A 688 9.85 -23.57 15.16
CA LEU A 688 9.97 -22.66 14.02
C LEU A 688 10.62 -21.32 14.39
N PHE A 689 10.49 -20.88 15.64
CA PHE A 689 10.86 -19.55 16.10
C PHE A 689 11.76 -19.61 17.33
N SER A 690 12.89 -18.91 17.27
CA SER A 690 13.94 -18.93 18.29
C SER A 690 13.82 -17.86 19.38
N GLY A 691 12.95 -16.85 19.20
CA GLY A 691 12.70 -15.80 20.18
C GLY A 691 11.71 -16.19 21.28
N ASP A 692 11.34 -15.23 22.12
CA ASP A 692 10.41 -15.46 23.23
C ASP A 692 8.98 -15.68 22.73
N VAL A 693 8.30 -16.71 23.24
CA VAL A 693 6.92 -17.06 22.90
C VAL A 693 5.99 -16.74 24.07
N ILE A 694 4.99 -15.89 23.80
CA ILE A 694 4.00 -15.45 24.80
C ILE A 694 2.57 -15.65 24.29
N TYR A 695 1.59 -15.43 25.16
CA TYR A 695 0.17 -15.26 24.81
C TYR A 695 -0.29 -13.92 25.38
N CYS A 696 -0.95 -13.11 24.57
CA CYS A 696 -1.47 -11.79 24.97
C CYS A 696 -2.93 -11.94 25.42
N ALA A 697 -3.13 -12.14 26.71
CA ALA A 697 -4.45 -12.30 27.28
C ALA A 697 -5.19 -10.95 27.34
N ASN A 698 -6.50 -10.99 27.13
CA ASN A 698 -7.37 -9.91 27.58
C ASN A 698 -7.29 -9.78 29.12
N TRP A 699 -7.68 -8.63 29.66
CA TRP A 699 -7.81 -8.47 31.11
C TRP A 699 -8.92 -9.38 31.69
N GLY A 700 -8.90 -9.58 33.00
CA GLY A 700 -9.89 -10.41 33.70
C GLY A 700 -9.63 -11.92 33.54
N ASP A 701 -10.67 -12.69 33.25
CA ASP A 701 -10.61 -14.17 33.27
C ASP A 701 -9.57 -14.76 32.30
N ASP A 702 -9.39 -14.17 31.12
CA ASP A 702 -8.40 -14.63 30.12
C ASP A 702 -6.98 -14.64 30.71
N PHE A 703 -6.62 -13.57 31.43
CA PHE A 703 -5.33 -13.43 32.09
C PHE A 703 -5.25 -14.20 33.41
N GLU A 704 -6.32 -14.16 34.23
CA GLU A 704 -6.34 -14.74 35.57
C GLU A 704 -6.47 -16.28 35.58
N LYS A 705 -6.95 -16.89 34.49
CA LYS A 705 -7.27 -18.33 34.42
C LYS A 705 -6.54 -19.09 33.30
N ILE A 706 -5.53 -18.49 32.67
CA ILE A 706 -4.75 -19.14 31.60
C ILE A 706 -4.15 -20.46 32.08
N ARG A 707 -4.40 -21.54 31.33
CA ARG A 707 -4.06 -22.91 31.77
C ARG A 707 -2.70 -23.40 31.31
N PHE A 708 -2.11 -22.74 30.32
CA PHE A 708 -0.86 -23.14 29.66
C PHE A 708 0.28 -22.12 29.84
N ALA A 709 0.23 -21.28 30.88
CA ALA A 709 1.28 -20.28 31.14
C ALA A 709 2.66 -20.89 31.40
N ASP A 710 2.72 -22.14 31.87
CA ASP A 710 3.97 -22.89 32.04
C ASP A 710 4.66 -23.21 30.70
N ALA A 711 3.94 -23.17 29.57
CA ALA A 711 4.52 -23.36 28.24
C ALA A 711 5.07 -22.05 27.62
N LEU A 712 4.81 -20.90 28.24
CA LEU A 712 5.17 -19.57 27.75
C LEU A 712 6.43 -19.01 28.45
N ASP A 713 7.14 -18.10 27.78
CA ASP A 713 8.32 -17.41 28.36
C ASP A 713 7.89 -16.26 29.29
N ALA A 714 6.75 -15.63 28.99
CA ALA A 714 6.05 -14.65 29.82
C ALA A 714 4.55 -14.67 29.52
N VAL A 715 3.74 -14.08 30.40
CA VAL A 715 2.31 -13.86 30.16
C VAL A 715 2.10 -12.42 29.73
N GLY A 716 1.49 -12.24 28.55
CA GLY A 716 1.08 -10.93 28.05
C GLY A 716 -0.29 -10.53 28.60
N LEU A 717 -0.46 -9.25 28.90
CA LEU A 717 -1.70 -8.66 29.40
C LEU A 717 -2.05 -7.41 28.60
N ASN A 718 -3.20 -7.40 27.95
CA ASN A 718 -3.82 -6.21 27.40
C ASN A 718 -4.63 -5.52 28.52
N ALA A 719 -4.04 -4.49 29.12
CA ALA A 719 -4.39 -3.97 30.46
C ALA A 719 -5.43 -2.84 30.44
N TYR A 720 -6.57 -3.04 29.79
CA TYR A 720 -7.66 -2.04 29.76
C TYR A 720 -8.56 -2.08 31.00
N TYR A 721 -7.97 -2.16 32.19
CA TYR A 721 -8.72 -2.09 33.46
C TYR A 721 -9.19 -0.65 33.74
N PRO A 722 -10.47 -0.42 34.09
CA PRO A 722 -10.94 0.88 34.57
C PRO A 722 -10.20 1.35 35.83
N LEU A 723 -9.85 2.63 35.86
CA LEU A 723 -9.36 3.32 37.06
C LEU A 723 -10.48 4.03 37.83
N ALA A 724 -11.65 4.19 37.20
CA ALA A 724 -12.83 4.82 37.78
C ALA A 724 -14.12 4.14 37.29
N ASN A 725 -15.20 4.25 38.06
CA ASN A 725 -16.54 3.83 37.65
C ASN A 725 -17.50 5.02 37.41
N ARG A 726 -17.04 6.25 37.67
CA ARG A 726 -17.79 7.51 37.55
C ARG A 726 -16.86 8.66 37.14
N ALA A 727 -17.43 9.66 36.47
CA ALA A 727 -16.67 10.77 35.87
C ALA A 727 -16.04 11.73 36.89
N ASP A 728 -16.60 11.83 38.09
CA ASP A 728 -16.15 12.72 39.17
C ASP A 728 -15.24 12.02 40.20
N ALA A 729 -14.76 10.80 39.89
CA ALA A 729 -13.81 10.10 40.74
C ALA A 729 -12.49 10.88 40.87
N SER A 730 -12.01 11.01 42.10
CA SER A 730 -10.76 11.68 42.45
C SER A 730 -9.53 10.89 41.99
N LEU A 731 -8.39 11.58 41.86
CA LEU A 731 -7.11 10.92 41.56
C LEU A 731 -6.67 9.93 42.66
N ASP A 732 -7.12 10.13 43.90
CA ASP A 732 -6.85 9.18 45.00
C ASP A 732 -7.65 7.89 44.81
N GLU A 733 -8.92 7.98 44.38
CA GLU A 733 -9.71 6.81 43.98
C GLU A 733 -9.07 6.08 42.80
N TRP A 734 -8.57 6.79 41.79
CA TRP A 734 -7.84 6.18 40.67
C TRP A 734 -6.59 5.46 41.13
N ARG A 735 -5.85 6.03 42.09
CA ARG A 735 -4.64 5.42 42.67
C ARG A 735 -4.96 4.14 43.45
N ILE A 736 -6.07 4.13 44.20
CA ILE A 736 -6.54 2.93 44.90
C ILE A 736 -6.89 1.83 43.89
N ALA A 737 -7.64 2.17 42.84
CA ALA A 737 -7.98 1.23 41.78
C ALA A 737 -6.74 0.67 41.07
N ALA A 738 -5.80 1.54 40.68
CA ALA A 738 -4.53 1.13 40.07
C ALA A 738 -3.73 0.17 40.95
N ARG A 739 -3.65 0.41 42.27
CA ARG A 739 -2.97 -0.49 43.22
C ARG A 739 -3.64 -1.85 43.31
N ALA A 740 -4.97 -1.88 43.39
CA ALA A 740 -5.73 -3.13 43.40
C ALA A 740 -5.52 -3.95 42.10
N ILE A 741 -5.43 -3.28 40.96
CA ILE A 741 -5.09 -3.93 39.68
C ILE A 741 -3.67 -4.49 39.74
N ALA A 742 -2.68 -3.72 40.22
CA ALA A 742 -1.30 -4.20 40.34
C ALA A 742 -1.19 -5.43 41.26
N GLU A 743 -1.91 -5.47 42.37
CA GLU A 743 -1.97 -6.63 43.28
C GLU A 743 -2.61 -7.87 42.62
N LYS A 744 -3.64 -7.66 41.80
CA LYS A 744 -4.25 -8.72 40.99
C LYS A 744 -3.24 -9.30 39.99
N VAL A 745 -2.50 -8.45 39.28
CA VAL A 745 -1.50 -8.89 38.30
C VAL A 745 -0.34 -9.62 38.98
N GLU A 746 0.09 -9.12 40.14
CA GLU A 746 1.12 -9.76 40.97
C GLU A 746 0.73 -11.19 41.40
N ARG A 747 -0.55 -11.42 41.75
CA ARG A 747 -1.05 -12.76 42.07
C ARG A 747 -0.91 -13.73 40.89
N VAL A 748 -1.26 -13.29 39.68
CA VAL A 748 -1.12 -14.13 38.48
C VAL A 748 0.35 -14.45 38.20
N SER A 749 1.25 -13.46 38.33
CA SER A 749 2.69 -13.71 38.20
C SER A 749 3.20 -14.75 39.20
N ASN A 750 2.77 -14.63 40.47
CA ASN A 750 3.15 -15.58 41.52
C ASN A 750 2.57 -16.99 41.31
N GLN A 751 1.33 -17.10 40.82
CA GLN A 751 0.65 -18.37 40.55
C GLN A 751 1.25 -19.11 39.35
N THR A 752 1.59 -18.37 38.29
CA THR A 752 2.14 -18.94 37.06
C THR A 752 3.65 -19.10 37.10
N HIS A 753 4.33 -18.46 38.06
CA HIS A 753 5.78 -18.31 38.12
C HIS A 753 6.36 -17.68 36.84
N ARG A 754 5.58 -16.83 36.17
CA ARG A 754 5.97 -16.13 34.95
C ARG A 754 6.00 -14.62 35.17
N SER A 755 6.94 -13.96 34.49
CA SER A 755 6.94 -12.51 34.38
C SER A 755 5.78 -12.03 33.53
N ILE A 756 5.33 -10.79 33.75
CA ILE A 756 4.20 -10.18 33.04
C ILE A 756 4.69 -9.09 32.11
N LEU A 757 4.18 -9.11 30.88
CA LEU A 757 4.34 -8.04 29.89
C LEU A 757 3.00 -7.36 29.71
N ILE A 758 2.95 -6.03 29.82
CA ILE A 758 1.76 -5.27 29.45
C ILE A 758 1.81 -5.08 27.94
N THR A 759 1.13 -5.96 27.23
CA THR A 759 1.22 -6.11 25.76
C THR A 759 0.30 -5.17 25.00
N GLU A 760 -0.68 -4.58 25.70
CA GLU A 760 -1.38 -3.35 25.30
C GLU A 760 -1.73 -2.54 26.53
N LEU A 761 -1.52 -1.23 26.44
CA LEU A 761 -2.01 -0.25 27.40
C LEU A 761 -2.33 1.04 26.64
N GLY A 762 -3.53 1.55 26.81
CA GLY A 762 -3.91 2.82 26.23
C GLY A 762 -5.08 3.42 27.00
N TYR A 763 -5.16 4.75 26.96
CA TYR A 763 -6.33 5.49 27.39
C TYR A 763 -6.74 6.44 26.26
N PRO A 764 -8.01 6.53 25.87
CA PRO A 764 -8.46 7.50 24.87
C PRO A 764 -8.31 8.92 25.41
N SER A 765 -8.10 9.92 24.55
CA SER A 765 -7.99 11.34 24.95
C SER A 765 -9.34 11.98 25.15
N THR A 766 -10.11 11.44 26.10
CA THR A 766 -11.48 11.83 26.40
C THR A 766 -11.72 11.90 27.91
N THR A 767 -12.80 12.56 28.33
CA THR A 767 -13.19 12.60 29.75
C THR A 767 -13.52 11.23 30.34
N GLN A 768 -13.72 10.20 29.50
CA GLN A 768 -14.01 8.83 29.94
C GLN A 768 -12.76 7.93 29.97
N ALA A 769 -11.57 8.47 29.74
CA ALA A 769 -10.30 7.74 29.71
C ALA A 769 -10.15 6.70 30.84
N ALA A 770 -10.47 7.09 32.07
CA ALA A 770 -10.34 6.24 33.26
C ALA A 770 -11.49 5.23 33.45
N ILE A 771 -12.61 5.37 32.74
CA ILE A 771 -13.82 4.56 32.95
C ILE A 771 -13.95 3.47 31.90
N THR A 772 -13.77 3.82 30.64
CA THR A 772 -13.88 2.93 29.48
C THR A 772 -12.58 2.94 28.68
N PRO A 773 -11.45 2.53 29.29
CA PRO A 773 -10.13 2.63 28.66
C PRO A 773 -10.00 1.83 27.37
N TRP A 774 -10.89 0.88 27.08
CA TRP A 774 -10.92 0.10 25.83
C TRP A 774 -11.69 0.78 24.68
N SER A 775 -12.38 1.91 24.90
CA SER A 775 -13.29 2.51 23.90
C SER A 775 -12.83 3.88 23.36
N GLU A 776 -12.58 3.97 22.05
CA GLU A 776 -12.42 5.25 21.34
C GLU A 776 -13.77 5.84 20.89
N GLU A 777 -14.80 4.98 20.74
CA GLU A 777 -16.14 5.36 20.29
C GLU A 777 -17.04 5.71 21.50
N GLY A 778 -17.88 6.75 21.35
CA GLY A 778 -18.86 7.15 22.39
C GLY A 778 -18.28 7.75 23.68
N ALA A 779 -16.95 7.92 23.75
CA ALA A 779 -16.24 8.31 24.95
C ALA A 779 -16.15 9.84 25.07
N GLY A 780 -17.13 10.48 25.72
CA GLY A 780 -17.01 11.83 26.31
C GLY A 780 -16.53 12.99 25.40
N GLU A 781 -16.20 14.11 26.04
CA GLU A 781 -15.57 15.26 25.39
C GLU A 781 -14.06 15.05 25.30
N VAL A 782 -13.40 15.71 24.32
CA VAL A 782 -11.94 15.65 24.17
C VAL A 782 -11.26 16.11 25.46
N SER A 783 -10.40 15.27 26.03
CA SER A 783 -9.59 15.61 27.21
C SER A 783 -8.23 14.94 27.13
N LEU A 784 -7.26 15.68 26.59
CA LEU A 784 -5.88 15.22 26.50
C LEU A 784 -5.25 15.03 27.88
N GLN A 785 -5.70 15.82 28.87
CA GLN A 785 -5.20 15.75 30.24
C GLN A 785 -5.69 14.49 30.96
N ALA A 786 -6.91 14.04 30.71
CA ALA A 786 -7.42 12.80 31.30
C ALA A 786 -6.57 11.59 30.86
N GLN A 787 -6.24 11.51 29.56
CA GLN A 787 -5.31 10.50 29.03
C GLN A 787 -3.93 10.58 29.70
N ALA A 788 -3.35 11.79 29.80
CA ALA A 788 -2.03 11.97 30.41
C ALA A 788 -2.01 11.60 31.91
N GLN A 789 -3.06 11.92 32.66
CA GLN A 789 -3.17 11.57 34.08
C GLN A 789 -3.37 10.08 34.29
N ALA A 790 -4.19 9.42 33.47
CA ALA A 790 -4.37 7.97 33.52
C ALA A 790 -3.05 7.23 33.21
N ALA A 791 -2.33 7.67 32.17
CA ALA A 791 -1.00 7.16 31.84
C ALA A 791 -0.01 7.32 33.00
N LYS A 792 0.05 8.52 33.58
CA LYS A 792 0.93 8.83 34.72
C LYS A 792 0.60 7.95 35.92
N MET A 793 -0.67 7.78 36.25
CA MET A 793 -1.13 6.93 37.36
C MET A 793 -0.67 5.47 37.17
N PHE A 794 -0.81 4.93 35.96
CA PHE A 794 -0.33 3.60 35.65
C PHE A 794 1.18 3.49 35.88
N PHE A 795 1.99 4.37 35.29
CA PHE A 795 3.43 4.33 35.47
C PHE A 795 3.85 4.44 36.96
N GLU A 796 3.26 5.37 37.72
CA GLU A 796 3.57 5.55 39.14
C GLU A 796 3.34 4.29 39.99
N VAL A 797 2.32 3.48 39.65
CA VAL A 797 1.96 2.29 40.42
C VAL A 797 2.70 1.04 39.94
N PHE A 798 2.95 0.92 38.64
CA PHE A 798 3.43 -0.32 38.04
C PHE A 798 4.94 -0.34 37.77
N TRP A 799 5.59 0.81 37.55
CA TRP A 799 6.96 0.86 37.02
C TRP A 799 8.00 0.07 37.85
N GLU A 800 7.93 0.19 39.17
CA GLU A 800 8.85 -0.44 40.12
C GLU A 800 8.49 -1.90 40.46
N LYS A 801 7.43 -2.46 39.85
CA LYS A 801 7.02 -3.84 40.13
C LYS A 801 8.01 -4.84 39.52
N PRO A 802 8.59 -5.77 40.30
CA PRO A 802 9.65 -6.67 39.81
C PRO A 802 9.14 -7.73 38.83
N TRP A 803 7.87 -8.11 38.94
CA TRP A 803 7.19 -9.05 38.03
C TRP A 803 6.88 -8.45 36.67
N LEU A 804 6.82 -7.12 36.56
CA LEU A 804 6.60 -6.44 35.30
C LEU A 804 7.87 -6.56 34.45
N ARG A 805 7.77 -6.76 33.14
CA ARG A 805 8.93 -6.83 32.24
C ARG A 805 8.75 -6.03 30.95
N GLY A 806 7.68 -5.28 30.82
CA GLY A 806 7.50 -4.42 29.65
C GLY A 806 6.14 -3.78 29.57
N ILE A 807 6.07 -2.68 28.82
CA ILE A 807 4.84 -1.92 28.56
C ILE A 807 4.81 -1.59 27.08
N TYR A 808 3.73 -1.94 26.40
CA TYR A 808 3.46 -1.61 25.00
C TYR A 808 2.28 -0.66 24.93
N TRP A 809 2.55 0.59 24.58
CA TRP A 809 1.49 1.58 24.46
C TRP A 809 0.67 1.35 23.19
N TRP A 810 -0.64 1.18 23.33
CA TRP A 810 -1.59 1.19 22.22
C TRP A 810 -2.04 2.63 21.99
N LYS A 811 -1.91 3.22 20.80
CA LYS A 811 -1.10 2.77 19.66
C LYS A 811 -0.52 3.95 18.88
N TRP A 812 0.44 3.63 18.00
CA TRP A 812 0.99 4.53 16.99
C TRP A 812 0.59 4.09 15.59
N TYR A 813 0.14 5.02 14.75
CA TYR A 813 -0.31 4.70 13.38
C TYR A 813 0.81 4.78 12.34
N SER A 814 0.95 3.77 11.48
CA SER A 814 1.96 3.74 10.40
C SER A 814 1.79 4.87 9.38
N HIS A 815 0.57 5.36 9.19
CA HIS A 815 0.27 6.36 8.16
C HIS A 815 0.76 7.78 8.49
N GLY A 816 1.37 7.98 9.67
CA GLY A 816 1.96 9.26 10.09
C GLY A 816 0.94 10.39 10.28
N ARG A 817 -0.30 10.06 10.66
CA ARG A 817 -1.41 10.98 10.95
C ARG A 817 -2.00 10.61 12.32
N GLY A 818 -2.99 11.37 12.77
CA GLY A 818 -3.54 11.26 14.12
C GLY A 818 -2.73 12.06 15.13
N GLY A 819 -3.30 12.22 16.32
CA GLY A 819 -2.78 13.06 17.38
C GLY A 819 -3.24 14.53 17.33
N GLY A 820 -2.76 15.32 18.29
CA GLY A 820 -3.09 16.74 18.44
C GLY A 820 -4.37 17.03 19.23
N GLU A 821 -4.74 18.32 19.29
CA GLU A 821 -5.69 18.85 20.28
C GLU A 821 -7.14 18.34 20.18
N GLY A 822 -7.58 17.93 19.00
CA GLY A 822 -8.96 17.46 18.75
C GLY A 822 -9.08 15.97 18.50
N ASP A 823 -7.99 15.22 18.67
CA ASP A 823 -7.96 13.79 18.40
C ASP A 823 -8.31 13.03 19.70
N VAL A 824 -9.32 12.15 19.65
CA VAL A 824 -9.82 11.35 20.79
C VAL A 824 -9.15 9.97 20.90
N SER A 825 -8.33 9.59 19.92
CA SER A 825 -7.72 8.27 19.85
C SER A 825 -6.66 8.06 20.92
N TYR A 826 -6.19 6.83 21.03
CA TYR A 826 -5.05 6.49 21.87
C TYR A 826 -3.71 7.14 21.46
N MET A 827 -3.63 7.70 20.25
CA MET A 827 -2.40 8.20 19.64
C MET A 827 -1.71 9.27 20.50
N PRO A 828 -0.48 9.05 21.00
CA PRO A 828 0.23 10.01 21.85
C PRO A 828 0.68 11.29 21.14
N ARG A 829 0.89 11.23 19.82
CA ARG A 829 1.56 12.29 19.06
C ARG A 829 0.89 13.65 19.24
N GLY A 830 1.70 14.65 19.60
CA GLY A 830 1.21 16.02 19.80
C GLY A 830 0.23 16.17 20.97
N LYS A 831 0.15 15.21 21.88
CA LYS A 831 -0.65 15.25 23.12
C LYS A 831 0.28 15.21 24.35
N PRO A 832 -0.16 15.69 25.53
CA PRO A 832 0.64 15.68 26.75
C PRO A 832 1.10 14.28 27.19
N VAL A 833 0.33 13.22 26.85
CA VAL A 833 0.71 11.85 27.19
C VAL A 833 2.04 11.40 26.55
N ALA A 834 2.43 11.96 25.39
CA ALA A 834 3.72 11.64 24.79
C ALA A 834 4.89 12.05 25.68
N ALA A 835 4.79 13.20 26.37
CA ALA A 835 5.80 13.63 27.33
C ALA A 835 5.85 12.69 28.54
N VAL A 836 4.68 12.26 29.04
CA VAL A 836 4.61 11.26 30.14
C VAL A 836 5.33 9.97 29.74
N ILE A 837 5.03 9.42 28.56
CA ILE A 837 5.68 8.19 28.06
C ILE A 837 7.19 8.39 27.94
N ALA A 838 7.63 9.48 27.31
CA ALA A 838 9.05 9.78 27.13
C ALA A 838 9.80 9.91 28.48
N ASP A 839 9.23 10.62 29.44
CA ASP A 839 9.82 10.84 30.76
C ASP A 839 10.00 9.52 31.55
N TRP A 840 9.05 8.59 31.43
CA TRP A 840 9.16 7.28 32.08
C TRP A 840 10.09 6.35 31.32
N TYR A 841 10.01 6.30 29.99
CA TYR A 841 10.89 5.45 29.17
C TYR A 841 12.36 5.93 29.20
N ALA A 842 12.63 7.20 29.49
CA ALA A 842 14.00 7.68 29.73
C ALA A 842 14.63 7.12 31.02
N ARG A 843 13.82 6.62 31.97
CA ARG A 843 14.34 6.13 33.26
C ARG A 843 15.05 4.78 33.09
N PRO A 844 16.13 4.54 33.83
CA PRO A 844 16.76 3.23 33.89
C PRO A 844 15.82 2.23 34.56
N ARG A 845 15.90 0.98 34.12
CA ARG A 845 15.15 -0.15 34.65
C ARG A 845 16.14 -1.30 34.76
N ASN A 846 16.45 -1.73 35.98
CA ASN A 846 17.39 -2.80 36.25
C ASN A 846 16.80 -4.18 35.93
#